data_AF-B0K069-F1
#
_entry.id   AF-B0K069-F1
#
_cell.length_a   1.000
_cell.length_b   1.000
_cell.length_c   1.000
_cell.angle_alpha   90.00
_cell.angle_beta   90.00
_cell.angle_gamma   90.00
#
_symmetry.space_group_name_H-M   'P 1'
#
loop_
_entity.id
_entity.type
_entity.pdbx_description
1 polymer ?
#
loop_
_entity_poly.entity_id
_entity_poly.type
_entity_poly.pdbx_seq_one_letter_code
_entity_poly.pdbx_strand_id
1 'polypeptide(L)'
;MVTKFPTMCAGDIRMYEAVDIPELHHLTDVIVFPQSGPRSQPDEMAGSDLDGDEYAVIWDPILFFQKNAPAFGYCSEKKNKQFTLGEMDHKMNDFFALSMRQEDVGVTAINHLHQSDQFGIDSDVANSLVEKNAMALDFAKSGDPPLPLTNEGRINPETGLWEPPERSERRPDFSQSRHAGSASYASSRLLGTLHRELRSINDVVMSSSEKQVPVVIDDLLIWEGWEKHKDNATLQMIRYNGQLRSIMETFGVATEAEVFSGCFRDIRNRQSEREQDDMSMYNTESVIEGQMTDLYKKYRKEFFEEFVTPEARMPAYMRLTEPENVRRNYEEVDVLRRVCKQPSDAMMAKAIAYYRVCYENAMKGSDRKLSFAWIAYDILNFVRGKNIMEMENVPVRRLPQFQAIRDHRNAFITDDKNRAKSKYSQFIRRFNSVGKVGESLTQQEIQAKNIILKYVQHNMELQKCLFIIDSWARVKGLICDSDDLTACRNNTQREKLLTSATESSLKWYHLALMIIMVATKKLGTLMDEKQGQSGSKIFEAIHLSDNDLIIKQKLTDADLDRLTISFFRFLSTREFRRLRVLNFSSIGLKSVFMRGEWLVYHTAATQTYYNILLNLRFDELPTSTESIADKQSIHREGDPILLEIPFETNIEKLLNQLREKSRCVQIDGRFDTRFKKKGYGRIIVLSRGTTEAINELKDFTTIKLPRYLSSQDRSISGELSYLLYFKIMDERFVKTIQGTPSQGNRLRPNNKKGMNKTVRSVPARLNNNRRFREYGAVNRAYGGYDDIYQRHTNTYS
;
A
#
# COMPACT_ATOMS: atom_id res chain seq x y z
N MET A 1 -7.81 -3.14 26.32
CA MET A 1 -6.35 -3.30 26.12
C MET A 1 -5.70 -1.94 26.24
N VAL A 2 -4.59 -1.83 26.96
CA VAL A 2 -3.88 -0.56 27.21
C VAL A 2 -2.39 -0.76 26.94
N THR A 3 -1.74 0.23 26.32
CA THR A 3 -0.28 0.24 26.09
C THR A 3 0.23 1.67 25.98
N LYS A 4 1.54 1.85 26.15
CA LYS A 4 2.27 3.08 25.83
C LYS A 4 3.13 2.86 24.59
N PHE A 5 3.25 3.89 23.76
CA PHE A 5 4.17 3.88 22.63
C PHE A 5 5.49 4.58 22.99
N PRO A 6 6.65 4.07 22.50
CA PRO A 6 6.81 2.83 21.73
C PRO A 6 6.67 1.57 22.61
N THR A 7 6.01 0.54 22.08
CA THR A 7 5.87 -0.78 22.72
C THR A 7 6.98 -1.71 22.19
N MET A 8 7.89 -2.14 23.05
CA MET A 8 9.11 -2.84 22.64
C MET A 8 9.11 -4.32 23.03
N CYS A 9 8.46 -4.67 24.14
CA CYS A 9 8.37 -6.05 24.59
C CYS A 9 6.92 -6.53 24.66
N ALA A 10 6.71 -7.84 24.77
CA ALA A 10 5.36 -8.40 24.92
C ALA A 10 4.67 -7.96 26.22
N GLY A 11 5.45 -7.66 27.27
CA GLY A 11 4.97 -7.23 28.58
C GLY A 11 4.35 -5.84 28.62
N ASP A 12 4.72 -4.97 27.67
CA ASP A 12 4.29 -3.57 27.61
C ASP A 12 2.81 -3.41 27.30
N ILE A 13 2.18 -4.43 26.70
CA ILE A 13 0.75 -4.42 26.43
C ILE A 13 0.01 -5.10 27.56
N ARG A 14 -0.97 -4.40 28.12
CA ARG A 14 -1.74 -4.84 29.28
C ARG A 14 -3.22 -4.99 28.95
N MET A 15 -3.75 -6.15 29.31
CA MET A 15 -5.16 -6.46 29.37
C MET A 15 -5.64 -6.18 30.80
N TYR A 16 -6.44 -5.13 30.93
CA TYR A 16 -7.11 -4.74 32.16
C TYR A 16 -8.62 -4.83 31.99
N GLU A 17 -9.31 -5.01 33.11
CA GLU A 17 -10.76 -4.87 33.19
C GLU A 17 -11.10 -3.40 33.46
N ALA A 18 -11.95 -2.83 32.61
CA ALA A 18 -12.43 -1.48 32.82
C ALA A 18 -13.62 -1.51 33.77
N VAL A 19 -13.48 -0.83 34.90
CA VAL A 19 -14.49 -0.76 35.96
C VAL A 19 -15.05 0.65 36.01
N ASP A 20 -16.37 0.78 35.93
CA ASP A 20 -17.05 2.06 36.09
C ASP A 20 -17.22 2.39 37.59
N ILE A 21 -16.70 3.54 38.00
CA ILE A 21 -16.71 4.01 39.39
C ILE A 21 -17.43 5.37 39.43
N PRO A 22 -18.67 5.45 39.96
CA PRO A 22 -19.46 6.68 39.97
C PRO A 22 -18.76 7.90 40.57
N GLU A 23 -17.94 7.69 41.59
CA GLU A 23 -17.18 8.75 42.27
C GLU A 23 -16.16 9.43 41.35
N LEU A 24 -15.71 8.74 40.29
CA LEU A 24 -14.71 9.22 39.33
C LEU A 24 -15.33 9.84 38.06
N HIS A 25 -16.66 9.94 37.95
CA HIS A 25 -17.35 10.48 36.76
C HIS A 25 -17.03 11.94 36.45
N HIS A 26 -16.42 12.67 37.39
CA HIS A 26 -15.93 14.03 37.17
C HIS A 26 -14.60 14.08 36.39
N LEU A 27 -13.92 12.95 36.23
CA LEU A 27 -12.69 12.81 35.43
C LEU A 27 -13.06 12.37 34.02
N THR A 28 -12.99 13.29 33.06
CA THR A 28 -13.31 13.06 31.65
C THR A 28 -12.03 13.06 30.80
N ASP A 29 -12.05 12.30 29.71
CA ASP A 29 -10.96 12.20 28.72
C ASP A 29 -9.60 11.76 29.31
N VAL A 30 -9.64 10.99 30.40
CA VAL A 30 -8.46 10.41 31.06
C VAL A 30 -8.69 8.94 31.41
N ILE A 31 -7.59 8.19 31.55
CA ILE A 31 -7.60 6.85 32.15
C ILE A 31 -7.12 6.94 33.60
N VAL A 32 -7.82 6.28 34.51
CA VAL A 32 -7.48 6.26 35.94
C VAL A 32 -6.95 4.88 36.31
N PHE A 33 -5.71 4.84 36.80
CA PHE A 33 -5.07 3.61 37.29
C PHE A 33 -5.23 3.49 38.82
N PRO A 34 -5.33 2.26 39.36
CA PRO A 34 -5.35 2.03 40.80
C PRO A 34 -4.01 2.46 41.42
N GLN A 35 -4.08 3.15 42.57
CA GLN A 35 -2.90 3.59 43.32
C GLN A 35 -2.20 2.44 44.06
N SER A 36 -2.91 1.33 44.30
CA SER A 36 -2.40 0.19 45.08
C SER A 36 -2.17 -1.03 44.20
N GLY A 37 -1.12 -1.79 44.50
CA GLY A 37 -0.73 -2.98 43.76
C GLY A 37 0.73 -3.36 44.04
N PRO A 38 1.18 -4.54 43.60
CA PRO A 38 2.56 -4.99 43.77
C PRO A 38 3.55 -4.21 42.90
N ARG A 39 3.09 -3.67 41.77
CA ARG A 39 3.82 -2.84 40.82
C ARG A 39 2.85 -1.80 40.24
N SER A 40 3.34 -0.59 39.97
CA SER A 40 2.54 0.46 39.33
C SER A 40 2.13 0.02 37.93
N GLN A 41 0.83 0.13 37.58
CA GLN A 41 0.34 -0.25 36.25
C GLN A 41 0.96 0.56 35.10
N PRO A 42 1.15 1.89 35.23
CA PRO A 42 2.02 2.67 34.34
C PRO A 42 3.39 2.03 34.12
N ASP A 43 4.10 1.68 35.19
CA ASP A 43 5.47 1.14 35.11
C ASP A 43 5.52 -0.23 34.42
N GLU A 44 4.44 -1.00 34.45
CA GLU A 44 4.31 -2.25 33.67
C GLU A 44 4.27 -2.02 32.15
N MET A 45 3.97 -0.80 31.70
CA MET A 45 3.84 -0.42 30.29
C MET A 45 5.01 0.46 29.87
N ALA A 46 6.07 -0.13 29.31
CA ALA A 46 7.25 0.60 28.83
C ALA A 46 7.95 1.51 29.88
N GLY A 47 7.81 1.20 31.18
CA GLY A 47 8.40 2.01 32.26
C GLY A 47 7.76 3.40 32.40
N SER A 48 6.47 3.52 32.05
CA SER A 48 5.71 4.77 32.08
C SER A 48 5.49 5.31 33.48
N ASP A 49 5.29 6.63 33.58
CA ASP A 49 4.81 7.30 34.77
C ASP A 49 3.53 8.13 34.47
N LEU A 50 3.23 9.13 35.30
CA LEU A 50 2.04 9.98 35.19
C LEU A 50 2.42 11.47 35.13
N ASP A 51 3.58 11.81 34.58
CA ASP A 51 4.04 13.21 34.43
C ASP A 51 3.54 13.91 33.15
N GLY A 52 2.80 13.19 32.31
CA GLY A 52 2.30 13.64 31.01
C GLY A 52 2.10 12.52 29.99
N ASP A 53 2.40 11.27 30.36
CA ASP A 53 2.29 10.10 29.49
C ASP A 53 0.86 9.85 28.97
N GLU A 54 0.75 9.60 27.67
CA GLU A 54 -0.48 9.20 26.99
C GLU A 54 -0.52 7.70 26.73
N TYR A 55 -1.72 7.12 26.84
CA TYR A 55 -1.94 5.68 26.70
C TYR A 55 -2.88 5.38 25.54
N ALA A 56 -2.52 4.39 24.72
CA ALA A 56 -3.40 3.86 23.71
C ALA A 56 -4.38 2.86 24.34
N VAL A 57 -5.65 3.26 24.43
CA VAL A 57 -6.74 2.42 24.97
C VAL A 57 -7.56 1.85 23.82
N ILE A 58 -7.51 0.52 23.67
CA ILE A 58 -8.19 -0.21 22.59
C ILE A 58 -9.29 -1.08 23.20
N TRP A 59 -10.52 -0.87 22.72
CA TRP A 59 -11.74 -1.56 23.16
C TRP A 59 -12.21 -2.66 22.21
N ASP A 60 -11.61 -2.79 21.02
CA ASP A 60 -12.02 -3.78 20.02
C ASP A 60 -11.60 -5.20 20.45
N PRO A 61 -12.56 -6.10 20.74
CA PRO A 61 -12.25 -7.46 21.20
C PRO A 61 -11.50 -8.30 20.17
N ILE A 62 -11.54 -7.96 18.88
CA ILE A 62 -10.80 -8.68 17.82
C ILE A 62 -9.29 -8.52 18.01
N LEU A 63 -8.86 -7.43 18.65
CA LEU A 63 -7.45 -7.11 18.91
C LEU A 63 -6.97 -7.58 20.28
N PHE A 64 -7.84 -8.16 21.11
CA PHE A 64 -7.47 -8.54 22.48
C PHE A 64 -6.54 -9.75 22.52
N PHE A 65 -5.52 -9.65 23.36
CA PHE A 65 -4.69 -10.80 23.71
C PHE A 65 -5.41 -11.70 24.72
N GLN A 66 -5.13 -13.00 24.65
CA GLN A 66 -5.73 -13.98 25.57
C GLN A 66 -5.21 -13.85 27.01
N LYS A 67 -3.98 -13.31 27.19
CA LYS A 67 -3.33 -13.17 28.49
C LYS A 67 -2.27 -12.07 28.47
N ASN A 68 -1.96 -11.53 29.65
CA ASN A 68 -0.81 -10.65 29.85
C ASN A 68 0.50 -11.46 29.85
N ALA A 69 1.52 -10.93 29.16
CA ALA A 69 2.89 -11.38 29.33
C ALA A 69 3.49 -10.77 30.63
N PRO A 70 4.58 -11.35 31.15
CA PRO A 70 5.31 -10.74 32.26
C PRO A 70 5.79 -9.33 31.88
N ALA A 71 5.57 -8.35 32.76
CA ALA A 71 6.02 -6.99 32.55
C ALA A 71 7.56 -6.94 32.57
N PHE A 72 8.15 -6.21 31.63
CA PHE A 72 9.60 -6.10 31.53
C PHE A 72 10.18 -5.27 32.67
N GLY A 73 11.40 -5.59 33.09
CA GLY A 73 12.10 -4.90 34.18
C GLY A 73 12.82 -3.67 33.66
N TYR A 74 12.12 -2.55 33.48
CA TYR A 74 12.75 -1.27 33.17
C TYR A 74 13.58 -0.80 34.36
N CYS A 75 14.90 -0.70 34.16
CA CYS A 75 15.88 -0.54 35.25
C CYS A 75 15.74 0.84 35.90
N SER A 76 15.33 0.88 37.18
CA SER A 76 15.02 2.12 37.91
C SER A 76 16.11 2.56 38.90
N GLU A 77 17.22 1.83 39.00
CA GLU A 77 18.29 2.10 39.97
C GLU A 77 19.16 3.30 39.56
N LYS A 78 18.70 4.51 39.90
CA LYS A 78 19.49 5.74 39.72
C LYS A 78 20.62 5.77 40.74
N LYS A 79 21.86 5.54 40.29
CA LYS A 79 23.06 5.68 41.12
C LYS A 79 23.30 7.16 41.40
N ASN A 80 23.04 7.60 42.62
CA ASN A 80 23.28 8.99 43.02
C ASN A 80 24.78 9.21 43.27
N LYS A 81 25.52 9.63 42.23
CA LYS A 81 26.95 9.95 42.33
C LYS A 81 27.12 11.39 42.84
N GLN A 82 27.48 11.55 44.11
CA GLN A 82 27.79 12.87 44.66
C GLN A 82 29.08 13.45 44.05
N PHE A 83 29.11 14.76 43.81
CA PHE A 83 30.30 15.47 43.32
C PHE A 83 30.44 16.85 43.96
N THR A 84 31.67 17.37 44.00
CA THR A 84 31.98 18.68 44.59
C THR A 84 31.82 19.81 43.56
N LEU A 85 31.57 21.04 44.03
CA LEU A 85 31.42 22.24 43.16
C LEU A 85 32.64 22.47 42.26
N GLY A 86 33.86 22.17 42.75
CA GLY A 86 35.10 22.34 41.97
C GLY A 86 35.27 21.32 40.84
N GLU A 87 34.55 20.20 40.87
CA GLU A 87 34.57 19.17 39.82
C GLU A 87 33.47 19.37 38.77
N MET A 88 32.59 20.36 38.96
CA MET A 88 31.39 20.55 38.15
C MET A 88 31.72 20.79 36.67
N ASP A 89 32.63 21.72 36.37
CA ASP A 89 33.00 22.07 34.99
C ASP A 89 33.60 20.87 34.24
N HIS A 90 34.48 20.10 34.92
CA HIS A 90 35.08 18.91 34.34
C HIS A 90 34.04 17.82 34.07
N LYS A 91 33.17 17.52 35.05
CA LYS A 91 32.13 16.49 34.89
C LYS A 91 31.08 16.89 33.84
N MET A 92 30.79 18.18 33.71
CA MET A 92 29.93 18.70 32.66
C MET A 92 30.54 18.46 31.28
N ASN A 93 31.82 18.80 31.09
CA ASN A 93 32.54 18.53 29.84
C ASN A 93 32.60 17.04 29.51
N ASP A 94 32.87 16.19 30.50
CA ASP A 94 32.85 14.73 30.34
C ASP A 94 31.47 14.25 29.91
N PHE A 95 30.42 14.70 30.59
CA PHE A 95 29.04 14.34 30.30
C PHE A 95 28.62 14.75 28.88
N PHE A 96 28.98 15.95 28.43
CA PHE A 96 28.76 16.38 27.04
C PHE A 96 29.53 15.50 26.05
N ALA A 97 30.80 15.19 26.32
CA ALA A 97 31.60 14.30 25.47
C ALA A 97 31.02 12.87 25.42
N LEU A 98 30.49 12.36 26.53
CA LEU A 98 29.77 11.08 26.62
C LEU A 98 28.46 11.11 25.83
N SER A 99 27.66 12.17 25.99
CA SER A 99 26.41 12.39 25.25
C SER A 99 26.62 12.40 23.74
N MET A 100 27.71 13.02 23.26
CA MET A 100 28.06 13.05 21.84
C MET A 100 28.52 11.70 21.28
N ARG A 101 29.00 10.78 22.13
CA ARG A 101 29.45 9.44 21.73
C ARG A 101 28.34 8.40 21.81
N GLN A 102 27.29 8.68 22.56
CA GLN A 102 26.18 7.76 22.76
C GLN A 102 25.48 7.46 21.44
N GLU A 103 25.01 6.22 21.31
CA GLU A 103 24.16 5.87 20.19
C GLU A 103 22.77 6.51 20.33
N ASP A 104 22.25 7.00 19.22
CA ASP A 104 20.89 7.51 19.13
C ASP A 104 19.87 6.40 19.47
N VAL A 105 18.86 6.75 20.28
CA VAL A 105 17.72 5.89 20.62
C VAL A 105 17.05 5.36 19.35
N GLY A 106 16.94 6.20 18.30
CA GLY A 106 16.36 5.80 17.03
C GLY A 106 17.12 4.65 16.36
N VAL A 107 18.46 4.62 16.45
CA VAL A 107 19.29 3.54 15.90
C VAL A 107 19.05 2.24 16.67
N THR A 108 18.92 2.30 17.99
CA THR A 108 18.63 1.14 18.83
C THR A 108 17.24 0.57 18.52
N ALA A 109 16.22 1.43 18.43
CA ALA A 109 14.85 1.04 18.09
C ALA A 109 14.74 0.38 16.70
N ILE A 110 15.43 0.91 15.68
CA ILE A 110 15.46 0.32 14.33
C ILE A 110 16.09 -1.09 14.36
N ASN A 111 17.19 -1.26 15.09
CA ASN A 111 17.82 -2.58 15.21
C ASN A 111 16.91 -3.55 15.97
N HIS A 112 16.22 -3.10 17.03
CA HIS A 112 15.22 -3.91 17.72
C HIS A 112 14.11 -4.37 16.75
N LEU A 113 13.58 -3.48 15.93
CA LEU A 113 12.58 -3.82 14.91
C LEU A 113 13.08 -4.88 13.92
N HIS A 114 14.33 -4.77 13.46
CA HIS A 114 14.92 -5.72 12.53
C HIS A 114 15.21 -7.08 13.16
N GLN A 115 15.77 -7.09 14.38
CA GLN A 115 16.14 -8.32 15.09
C GLN A 115 14.93 -9.08 15.62
N SER A 116 13.91 -8.37 16.12
CA SER A 116 12.66 -8.98 16.55
C SER A 116 11.88 -9.60 15.38
N ASP A 117 11.97 -9.03 14.17
CA ASP A 117 11.42 -9.65 12.95
C ASP A 117 12.17 -10.94 12.57
N GLN A 118 13.50 -10.94 12.67
CA GLN A 118 14.31 -12.09 12.30
C GLN A 118 14.26 -13.21 13.34
N PHE A 119 14.56 -12.90 14.61
CA PHE A 119 14.77 -13.87 15.69
C PHE A 119 13.56 -14.00 16.62
N GLY A 120 12.77 -12.95 16.78
CA GLY A 120 11.60 -12.92 17.67
C GLY A 120 11.70 -11.83 18.72
N ILE A 121 10.53 -11.36 19.16
CA ILE A 121 10.42 -10.33 20.21
C ILE A 121 10.94 -10.85 21.56
N ASP A 122 10.79 -12.14 21.83
CA ASP A 122 11.27 -12.79 23.07
C ASP A 122 12.72 -13.30 22.97
N SER A 123 13.47 -12.94 21.92
CA SER A 123 14.85 -13.38 21.76
C SER A 123 15.80 -12.60 22.67
N ASP A 124 16.90 -13.23 23.10
CA ASP A 124 17.89 -12.59 23.98
C ASP A 124 18.45 -11.28 23.39
N VAL A 125 18.66 -11.25 22.06
CA VAL A 125 19.14 -10.05 21.36
C VAL A 125 18.09 -8.96 21.31
N ALA A 126 16.81 -9.30 21.16
CA ALA A 126 15.72 -8.33 21.25
C ALA A 126 15.63 -7.76 22.67
N ASN A 127 15.64 -8.61 23.70
CA ASN A 127 15.62 -8.19 25.10
C ASN A 127 16.82 -7.29 25.46
N SER A 128 18.04 -7.65 25.04
CA SER A 128 19.24 -6.81 25.21
C SER A 128 19.06 -5.42 24.59
N LEU A 129 18.44 -5.35 23.42
CA LEU A 129 18.12 -4.08 22.76
C LEU A 129 17.05 -3.28 23.51
N VAL A 130 16.06 -3.93 24.14
CA VAL A 130 15.08 -3.25 25.00
C VAL A 130 15.78 -2.61 26.21
N GLU A 131 16.67 -3.34 26.89
CA GLU A 131 17.43 -2.82 28.03
C GLU A 131 18.27 -1.61 27.63
N LYS A 132 19.02 -1.72 26.52
CA LYS A 132 19.85 -0.62 26.02
C LYS A 132 19.01 0.58 25.59
N ASN A 133 17.84 0.35 24.98
CA ASN A 133 16.94 1.44 24.58
C ASN A 133 16.38 2.18 25.80
N ALA A 134 16.00 1.45 26.86
CA ALA A 134 15.56 2.04 28.12
C ALA A 134 16.68 2.87 28.79
N MET A 135 17.89 2.32 28.89
CA MET A 135 19.05 3.06 29.40
C MET A 135 19.37 4.30 28.55
N ALA A 136 19.21 4.21 27.22
CA ALA A 136 19.47 5.32 26.33
C ALA A 136 18.50 6.49 26.55
N LEU A 137 17.21 6.18 26.72
CA LEU A 137 16.17 7.17 27.03
C LEU A 137 16.43 7.86 28.38
N ASP A 138 16.80 7.08 29.39
CA ASP A 138 17.07 7.59 30.73
C ASP A 138 18.48 8.16 30.91
N PHE A 139 19.35 8.14 29.89
CA PHE A 139 20.74 8.59 30.01
C PHE A 139 20.85 10.05 30.46
N ALA A 140 19.99 10.93 29.92
CA ALA A 140 19.98 12.35 30.29
C ALA A 140 19.69 12.57 31.79
N LYS A 141 18.93 11.65 32.41
CA LYS A 141 18.56 11.69 33.83
C LYS A 141 19.49 10.87 34.72
N SER A 142 20.01 9.74 34.23
CA SER A 142 20.80 8.76 34.99
C SER A 142 22.30 9.00 34.91
N GLY A 143 22.80 9.58 33.82
CA GLY A 143 24.22 9.78 33.55
C GLY A 143 25.01 8.51 33.19
N ASP A 144 24.35 7.35 33.11
CA ASP A 144 24.97 6.06 32.81
C ASP A 144 24.57 5.61 31.39
N PRO A 145 25.49 5.61 30.40
CA PRO A 145 25.16 5.28 29.02
C PRO A 145 25.05 3.76 28.81
N PRO A 146 24.22 3.29 27.86
CA PRO A 146 24.21 1.89 27.46
C PRO A 146 25.55 1.50 26.82
N LEU A 147 25.87 0.20 26.89
CA LEU A 147 27.00 -0.35 26.15
C LEU A 147 26.76 -0.24 24.63
N PRO A 148 27.80 0.03 23.82
CA PRO A 148 27.69 0.11 22.36
C PRO A 148 27.05 -1.14 21.75
N LEU A 149 26.39 -0.97 20.61
CA LEU A 149 25.80 -2.11 19.89
C LEU A 149 26.87 -3.01 19.29
N THR A 150 26.69 -4.31 19.44
CA THR A 150 27.59 -5.33 18.90
C THR A 150 27.40 -5.51 17.39
N ASN A 151 28.51 -5.58 16.66
CA ASN A 151 28.53 -5.77 15.20
C ASN A 151 28.70 -7.23 14.76
N GLU A 152 29.20 -8.08 15.66
CA GLU A 152 29.49 -9.49 15.42
C GLU A 152 28.78 -10.34 16.48
N GLY A 153 28.31 -11.52 16.07
CA GLY A 153 27.70 -12.47 17.01
C GLY A 153 28.75 -13.02 17.96
N ARG A 154 28.35 -13.27 19.21
CA ARG A 154 29.22 -13.74 20.30
C ARG A 154 28.67 -15.01 20.90
N ILE A 155 29.54 -15.84 21.47
CA ILE A 155 29.07 -16.95 22.30
C ILE A 155 28.83 -16.38 23.69
N ASN A 156 27.60 -16.50 24.18
CA ASN A 156 27.27 -16.08 25.53
C ASN A 156 28.07 -16.96 26.52
N PRO A 157 28.86 -16.36 27.43
CA PRO A 157 29.70 -17.11 28.36
C PRO A 157 28.88 -17.91 29.40
N GLU A 158 27.64 -17.51 29.69
CA GLU A 158 26.78 -18.15 30.70
C GLU A 158 25.95 -19.29 30.11
N THR A 159 25.39 -19.09 28.91
CA THR A 159 24.53 -20.10 28.27
C THR A 159 25.30 -21.02 27.31
N GLY A 160 26.49 -20.60 26.87
CA GLY A 160 27.29 -21.32 25.87
C GLY A 160 26.68 -21.31 24.46
N LEU A 161 25.58 -20.56 24.25
CA LEU A 161 24.88 -20.45 22.97
C LEU A 161 25.41 -19.28 22.16
N TRP A 162 25.35 -19.40 20.84
CA TRP A 162 25.68 -18.29 19.93
C TRP A 162 24.55 -17.25 19.92
N GLU A 163 24.90 -16.01 20.27
CA GLU A 163 24.04 -14.84 20.18
C GLU A 163 24.29 -14.11 18.87
N PRO A 164 23.23 -13.77 18.10
CA PRO A 164 23.38 -12.89 16.95
C PRO A 164 23.90 -11.50 17.34
N PRO A 165 24.53 -10.77 16.40
CA PRO A 165 24.90 -9.38 16.63
C PRO A 165 23.65 -8.54 16.91
N GLU A 166 23.76 -7.51 17.73
CA GLU A 166 22.66 -6.57 17.97
C GLU A 166 22.39 -5.70 16.74
N ARG A 167 23.45 -5.28 16.03
CA ARG A 167 23.29 -4.61 14.74
C ARG A 167 22.83 -5.60 13.67
N SER A 168 21.68 -5.32 13.08
CA SER A 168 21.12 -6.17 12.04
C SER A 168 22.03 -6.20 10.81
N GLU A 169 22.49 -7.39 10.39
CA GLU A 169 23.30 -7.54 9.17
C GLU A 169 22.50 -7.16 7.91
N ARG A 170 21.19 -7.40 7.94
CA ARG A 170 20.24 -7.14 6.86
C ARG A 170 18.96 -6.54 7.42
N ARG A 171 18.21 -5.86 6.55
CA ARG A 171 16.94 -5.23 6.91
C ARG A 171 15.74 -6.00 6.34
N PRO A 172 14.60 -6.02 7.02
CA PRO A 172 13.37 -6.53 6.45
C PRO A 172 12.89 -5.60 5.31
N ASP A 173 12.14 -6.18 4.37
CA ASP A 173 11.64 -5.52 3.15
C ASP A 173 10.67 -4.36 3.42
N PHE A 174 10.09 -4.29 4.62
CA PHE A 174 9.22 -3.20 5.05
C PHE A 174 9.96 -1.99 5.63
N SER A 175 11.27 -2.09 5.89
CA SER A 175 12.06 -0.99 6.46
C SER A 175 12.48 0.01 5.38
N GLN A 176 11.79 1.16 5.33
CA GLN A 176 11.93 2.19 4.28
C GLN A 176 13.13 3.15 4.45
N SER A 177 14.19 2.75 5.16
CA SER A 177 15.36 3.65 5.29
C SER A 177 16.06 3.86 3.94
N ARG A 178 15.87 5.05 3.35
CA ARG A 178 16.41 5.46 2.04
C ARG A 178 17.96 5.47 1.99
N HIS A 179 18.64 5.38 3.15
CA HIS A 179 20.09 5.57 3.25
C HIS A 179 20.83 4.49 4.07
N ALA A 180 20.18 3.39 4.44
CA ALA A 180 20.86 2.31 5.16
C ALA A 180 21.60 1.38 4.18
N GLY A 181 22.93 1.38 4.25
CA GLY A 181 23.82 0.54 3.45
C GLY A 181 23.78 -0.95 3.84
N SER A 182 22.59 -1.56 3.95
CA SER A 182 22.40 -2.98 4.25
C SER A 182 21.42 -3.63 3.26
N ALA A 183 21.71 -4.87 2.86
CA ALA A 183 20.84 -5.65 1.97
C ALA A 183 19.49 -5.97 2.65
N SER A 184 18.46 -6.20 1.86
CA SER A 184 17.11 -6.50 2.36
C SER A 184 16.76 -7.99 2.29
N TYR A 185 15.83 -8.43 3.13
CA TYR A 185 15.21 -9.77 3.09
C TYR A 185 13.68 -9.66 3.14
N ALA A 186 12.98 -10.63 2.56
CA ALA A 186 11.52 -10.67 2.62
C ALA A 186 11.06 -11.26 3.95
N SER A 187 10.49 -10.43 4.83
CA SER A 187 10.00 -10.85 6.15
C SER A 187 8.84 -11.83 6.01
N SER A 188 8.89 -12.94 6.74
CA SER A 188 7.81 -13.95 6.78
C SER A 188 6.78 -13.71 7.90
N ARG A 189 6.90 -12.59 8.63
CA ARG A 189 5.99 -12.18 9.70
C ARG A 189 4.85 -11.28 9.21
N LEU A 190 4.03 -10.84 10.16
CA LEU A 190 2.85 -10.03 9.91
C LEU A 190 3.21 -8.70 9.25
N LEU A 191 4.21 -7.97 9.76
CA LEU A 191 4.62 -6.66 9.22
C LEU A 191 5.05 -6.76 7.75
N GLY A 192 5.92 -7.71 7.41
CA GLY A 192 6.30 -7.93 6.00
C GLY A 192 5.12 -8.31 5.13
N THR A 193 4.19 -9.12 5.65
CA THR A 193 2.97 -9.48 4.91
C THR A 193 2.11 -8.25 4.66
N LEU A 194 1.77 -7.49 5.69
CA LEU A 194 0.99 -6.25 5.57
C LEU A 194 1.66 -5.24 4.65
N HIS A 195 2.97 -5.05 4.75
CA HIS A 195 3.72 -4.16 3.88
C HIS A 195 3.56 -4.52 2.42
N ARG A 196 3.72 -5.79 2.04
CA ARG A 196 3.57 -6.22 0.64
C ARG A 196 2.14 -6.13 0.13
N GLU A 197 1.15 -6.40 0.99
CA GLU A 197 -0.27 -6.22 0.66
C GLU A 197 -0.64 -4.76 0.41
N LEU A 198 -0.17 -3.88 1.29
CA LEU A 198 -0.43 -2.45 1.20
C LEU A 198 0.43 -1.78 0.12
N ARG A 199 1.57 -2.39 -0.26
CA ARG A 199 2.46 -1.86 -1.31
C ARG A 199 1.69 -1.58 -2.60
N SER A 200 0.87 -2.52 -3.08
CA SER A 200 0.11 -2.31 -4.32
C SER A 200 -0.90 -1.18 -4.25
N ILE A 201 -1.45 -0.89 -3.07
CA ILE A 201 -2.38 0.23 -2.86
C ILE A 201 -1.59 1.53 -2.76
N ASN A 202 -0.50 1.52 -1.98
CA ASN A 202 0.38 2.66 -1.83
C ASN A 202 0.98 3.07 -3.18
N ASP A 203 1.39 2.12 -4.01
CA ASP A 203 1.85 2.37 -5.38
C ASP A 203 0.82 3.15 -6.21
N VAL A 204 -0.46 2.80 -6.10
CA VAL A 204 -1.55 3.50 -6.80
C VAL A 204 -1.71 4.93 -6.28
N VAL A 205 -1.62 5.13 -4.96
CA VAL A 205 -1.68 6.46 -4.32
C VAL A 205 -0.45 7.30 -4.69
N MET A 206 0.76 6.73 -4.67
CA MET A 206 1.98 7.42 -5.10
C MET A 206 1.98 7.69 -6.61
N SER A 207 1.26 6.86 -7.39
CA SER A 207 1.12 7.08 -8.83
C SER A 207 0.23 8.29 -9.16
N SER A 208 -0.74 8.57 -8.30
CA SER A 208 -1.77 9.59 -8.51
C SER A 208 -1.27 11.01 -8.33
N SER A 209 -0.37 11.23 -7.38
CA SER A 209 0.09 12.58 -7.07
C SER A 209 0.87 13.26 -8.19
N GLU A 210 1.41 12.46 -9.11
CA GLU A 210 2.07 13.00 -10.31
C GLU A 210 1.08 13.29 -11.44
N LYS A 211 -0.15 12.74 -11.38
CA LYS A 211 -1.12 12.74 -12.47
C LYS A 211 -2.41 13.45 -12.05
N GLN A 212 -2.41 14.78 -12.21
CA GLN A 212 -3.49 15.65 -11.76
C GLN A 212 -4.72 15.60 -12.69
N VAL A 213 -5.93 15.46 -12.12
CA VAL A 213 -7.22 15.48 -12.85
C VAL A 213 -7.32 16.71 -13.75
N PRO A 214 -7.78 16.59 -15.02
CA PRO A 214 -7.91 17.74 -15.91
C PRO A 214 -8.84 18.79 -15.33
N VAL A 215 -8.42 20.06 -15.39
CA VAL A 215 -9.23 21.19 -14.94
C VAL A 215 -10.30 21.47 -15.98
N VAL A 216 -11.57 21.40 -15.57
CA VAL A 216 -12.73 21.69 -16.42
C VAL A 216 -13.48 22.88 -15.81
N ILE A 217 -13.81 23.85 -16.66
CA ILE A 217 -14.61 25.01 -16.29
C ILE A 217 -16.07 24.58 -16.22
N ASP A 218 -16.78 24.96 -15.15
CA ASP A 218 -18.21 24.68 -15.01
C ASP A 218 -19.02 25.54 -16.00
N ASP A 219 -19.77 24.89 -16.88
CA ASP A 219 -20.66 25.54 -17.86
C ASP A 219 -21.75 26.38 -17.19
N LEU A 220 -22.08 26.09 -15.93
CA LEU A 220 -23.08 26.83 -15.15
C LEU A 220 -22.54 28.09 -14.47
N LEU A 221 -21.23 28.31 -14.44
CA LEU A 221 -20.61 29.48 -13.82
C LEU A 221 -20.33 30.56 -14.88
N ILE A 222 -21.41 31.12 -15.41
CA ILE A 222 -21.41 32.18 -16.44
C ILE A 222 -22.36 33.29 -16.00
N TRP A 223 -21.92 34.55 -16.18
CA TRP A 223 -22.72 35.75 -15.93
C TRP A 223 -22.25 36.88 -16.83
N GLU A 224 -23.15 37.75 -17.24
CA GLU A 224 -22.82 38.86 -18.14
C GLU A 224 -21.96 39.93 -17.44
N GLY A 225 -21.05 40.57 -18.19
CA GLY A 225 -20.25 41.68 -17.68
C GLY A 225 -19.03 41.31 -16.84
N TRP A 226 -18.71 40.01 -16.68
CA TRP A 226 -17.52 39.55 -15.95
C TRP A 226 -16.19 40.05 -16.55
N GLU A 227 -16.14 40.27 -17.87
CA GLU A 227 -14.95 40.72 -18.59
C GLU A 227 -14.40 42.06 -18.07
N LYS A 228 -15.28 42.92 -17.56
CA LYS A 228 -14.89 44.23 -16.97
C LYS A 228 -14.01 44.08 -15.73
N HIS A 229 -14.12 42.95 -15.02
CA HIS A 229 -13.37 42.68 -13.79
C HIS A 229 -12.14 41.78 -14.03
N LYS A 230 -11.86 41.40 -15.27
CA LYS A 230 -10.80 40.44 -15.63
C LYS A 230 -9.40 40.90 -15.21
N ASP A 231 -9.07 42.18 -15.43
CA ASP A 231 -7.74 42.70 -15.12
C ASP A 231 -7.50 42.78 -13.60
N ASN A 232 -8.51 43.24 -12.85
CA ASN A 232 -8.48 43.27 -11.39
C ASN A 232 -8.34 41.84 -10.82
N ALA A 233 -9.16 40.90 -11.32
CA ALA A 233 -9.10 39.49 -10.89
C ALA A 233 -7.72 38.86 -11.16
N THR A 234 -7.12 39.16 -12.32
CA THR A 234 -5.79 38.64 -12.69
C THR A 234 -4.71 39.16 -11.75
N LEU A 235 -4.74 40.45 -11.42
CA LEU A 235 -3.77 41.06 -10.49
C LEU A 235 -3.89 40.46 -9.08
N GLN A 236 -5.12 40.31 -8.58
CA GLN A 236 -5.34 39.74 -7.25
C GLN A 236 -4.94 38.26 -7.18
N MET A 237 -5.26 37.48 -8.22
CA MET A 237 -4.84 36.08 -8.33
C MET A 237 -3.32 35.93 -8.27
N ILE A 238 -2.57 36.76 -9.01
CA ILE A 238 -1.10 36.71 -9.01
C ILE A 238 -0.55 36.98 -7.59
N ARG A 239 -1.09 37.99 -6.89
CA ARG A 239 -0.68 38.32 -5.53
C ARG A 239 -1.00 37.18 -4.55
N TYR A 240 -2.19 36.62 -4.64
CA TYR A 240 -2.63 35.50 -3.80
C TYR A 240 -1.75 34.27 -4.01
N ASN A 241 -1.54 33.89 -5.27
CA ASN A 241 -0.71 32.74 -5.65
C ASN A 241 0.76 32.93 -5.22
N GLY A 242 1.27 34.17 -5.22
CA GLY A 242 2.60 34.48 -4.70
C GLY A 242 2.73 34.25 -3.19
N GLN A 243 1.73 34.68 -2.41
CA GLN A 243 1.71 34.45 -0.95
C GLN A 243 1.54 32.97 -0.61
N LEU A 244 0.64 32.27 -1.29
CA LEU A 244 0.46 30.83 -1.14
C LEU A 244 1.75 30.07 -1.47
N ARG A 245 2.44 30.43 -2.56
CA ARG A 245 3.72 29.81 -2.92
C ARG A 245 4.78 30.05 -1.85
N SER A 246 4.83 31.24 -1.25
CA SER A 246 5.73 31.54 -0.14
C SER A 246 5.51 30.61 1.06
N ILE A 247 4.24 30.33 1.42
CA ILE A 247 3.90 29.39 2.50
C ILE A 247 4.38 27.98 2.12
N MET A 248 4.02 27.51 0.92
CA MET A 248 4.43 26.19 0.44
C MET A 248 5.95 26.00 0.42
N GLU A 249 6.71 26.98 -0.06
CA GLU A 249 8.17 26.92 -0.12
C GLU A 249 8.82 26.98 1.26
N THR A 250 8.25 27.74 2.20
CA THR A 250 8.78 27.87 3.57
C THR A 250 8.71 26.55 4.33
N PHE A 251 7.61 25.81 4.18
CA PHE A 251 7.39 24.53 4.87
C PHE A 251 7.72 23.30 4.01
N GLY A 252 8.13 23.50 2.75
CA GLY A 252 8.46 22.43 1.82
C GLY A 252 7.27 21.57 1.40
N VAL A 253 6.06 22.14 1.37
CA VAL A 253 4.82 21.48 0.96
C VAL A 253 4.69 21.48 -0.56
N ALA A 254 4.32 20.35 -1.16
CA ALA A 254 4.39 20.16 -2.61
C ALA A 254 3.16 20.71 -3.34
N THR A 255 1.97 20.62 -2.76
CA THR A 255 0.72 20.97 -3.44
C THR A 255 -0.18 21.89 -2.62
N GLU A 256 -1.00 22.69 -3.29
CA GLU A 256 -2.02 23.53 -2.64
C GLU A 256 -3.04 22.68 -1.87
N ALA A 257 -3.37 21.49 -2.37
CA ALA A 257 -4.32 20.59 -1.72
C ALA A 257 -3.86 20.13 -0.34
N GLU A 258 -2.55 19.88 -0.15
CA GLU A 258 -1.96 19.54 1.15
C GLU A 258 -2.17 20.70 2.15
N VAL A 259 -1.89 21.94 1.73
CA VAL A 259 -2.09 23.14 2.57
C VAL A 259 -3.56 23.33 2.96
N PHE A 260 -4.49 23.12 2.03
CA PHE A 260 -5.92 23.33 2.28
C PHE A 260 -6.60 22.22 3.08
N SER A 261 -6.13 20.97 2.92
CA SER A 261 -6.72 19.82 3.62
C SER A 261 -6.11 19.59 5.00
N GLY A 262 -4.96 20.19 5.31
CA GLY A 262 -4.15 19.85 6.48
C GLY A 262 -3.53 18.45 6.39
N CYS A 263 -3.71 17.72 5.28
CA CYS A 263 -3.22 16.36 5.11
C CYS A 263 -1.88 16.39 4.38
N PHE A 264 -0.79 16.62 5.11
CA PHE A 264 0.55 16.73 4.55
C PHE A 264 1.19 15.35 4.32
N ARG A 265 1.93 15.20 3.22
CA ARG A 265 2.66 13.96 2.90
C ARG A 265 4.10 13.99 3.39
N ASP A 266 4.80 15.06 3.04
CA ASP A 266 6.16 15.36 3.48
C ASP A 266 6.18 16.86 3.83
N ILE A 267 6.58 17.21 5.06
CA ILE A 267 6.89 18.59 5.46
C ILE A 267 8.40 18.67 5.57
N ARG A 268 9.06 19.29 4.60
CA ARG A 268 10.53 19.43 4.59
C ARG A 268 10.91 20.72 5.29
N ASN A 269 10.85 20.73 6.61
CA ASN A 269 11.34 21.85 7.38
C ASN A 269 12.86 21.68 7.59
N ARG A 270 13.67 22.70 7.29
CA ARG A 270 15.14 22.66 7.51
C ARG A 270 15.53 22.44 8.98
N GLN A 271 14.58 22.62 9.91
CA GLN A 271 14.75 22.42 11.35
C GLN A 271 14.17 21.07 11.85
N SER A 272 13.17 20.48 11.17
CA SER A 272 12.49 19.25 11.63
C SER A 272 13.21 17.95 11.24
N GLU A 273 14.18 17.98 10.32
CA GLU A 273 14.97 16.77 10.00
C GLU A 273 15.76 16.24 11.21
N ARG A 274 15.96 17.06 12.26
CA ARG A 274 16.58 16.67 13.52
C ARG A 274 15.59 16.48 14.67
N GLU A 275 14.38 17.00 14.53
CA GLU A 275 13.33 17.00 15.55
C GLU A 275 12.05 16.45 14.88
N GLN A 276 11.99 15.13 14.72
CA GLN A 276 10.77 14.40 14.39
C GLN A 276 10.02 14.06 15.69
N ASP A 277 9.67 15.07 16.49
CA ASP A 277 8.71 14.86 17.57
C ASP A 277 7.30 15.22 17.07
N ASP A 278 6.28 14.49 17.53
CA ASP A 278 4.90 14.69 17.08
C ASP A 278 4.36 16.08 17.48
N MET A 279 4.91 16.69 18.55
CA MET A 279 4.53 18.03 19.02
C MET A 279 5.00 19.15 18.09
N SER A 280 6.21 19.07 17.51
CA SER A 280 6.68 20.05 16.52
C SER A 280 5.92 19.94 15.20
N MET A 281 5.49 18.73 14.81
CA MET A 281 4.61 18.53 13.65
C MET A 281 3.24 19.18 13.88
N TYR A 282 2.57 18.91 15.00
CA TYR A 282 1.28 19.52 15.33
C TYR A 282 1.34 21.06 15.37
N ASN A 283 2.41 21.60 15.96
CA ASN A 283 2.64 23.05 15.98
C ASN A 283 2.86 23.62 14.57
N THR A 284 3.59 22.90 13.72
CA THR A 284 3.82 23.32 12.32
C THR A 284 2.53 23.29 11.50
N GLU A 285 1.71 22.25 11.64
CA GLU A 285 0.40 22.15 10.99
C GLU A 285 -0.52 23.30 11.40
N SER A 286 -0.62 23.57 12.71
CA SER A 286 -1.40 24.69 13.25
C SER A 286 -0.91 26.05 12.72
N VAL A 287 0.40 26.22 12.54
CA VAL A 287 0.98 27.45 11.96
C VAL A 287 0.62 27.57 10.47
N ILE A 288 0.72 26.50 9.69
CA ILE A 288 0.34 26.50 8.27
C ILE A 288 -1.15 26.80 8.12
N GLU A 289 -2.00 26.15 8.92
CA GLU A 289 -3.44 26.39 8.94
C GLU A 289 -3.76 27.85 9.28
N GLY A 290 -3.10 28.41 10.30
CA GLY A 290 -3.25 29.82 10.69
C GLY A 290 -2.89 30.78 9.55
N GLN A 291 -1.71 30.60 8.92
CA GLN A 291 -1.27 31.45 7.81
C GLN A 291 -2.19 31.35 6.59
N MET A 292 -2.63 30.14 6.25
CA MET A 292 -3.57 29.90 5.15
C MET A 292 -4.93 30.54 5.43
N THR A 293 -5.42 30.39 6.66
CA THR A 293 -6.68 31.00 7.12
C THR A 293 -6.62 32.53 7.02
N ASP A 294 -5.53 33.14 7.48
CA ASP A 294 -5.35 34.59 7.42
C ASP A 294 -5.24 35.10 5.98
N LEU A 295 -4.53 34.37 5.12
CA LEU A 295 -4.45 34.66 3.69
C LEU A 295 -5.86 34.66 3.07
N TYR A 296 -6.65 33.63 3.32
CA TYR A 296 -8.00 33.52 2.77
C TYR A 296 -8.94 34.62 3.30
N LYS A 297 -8.87 34.89 4.62
CA LYS A 297 -9.64 35.97 5.28
C LYS A 297 -9.33 37.33 4.67
N LYS A 298 -8.06 37.62 4.41
CA LYS A 298 -7.62 38.89 3.81
C LYS A 298 -8.26 39.12 2.45
N TYR A 299 -8.12 38.19 1.52
CA TYR A 299 -8.65 38.36 0.16
C TYR A 299 -10.18 38.30 0.12
N ARG A 300 -10.83 37.56 1.03
CA ARG A 300 -12.30 37.61 1.17
C ARG A 300 -12.78 38.99 1.63
N LYS A 301 -12.07 39.66 2.54
CA LYS A 301 -12.39 41.05 2.95
C LYS A 301 -12.20 42.03 1.79
N GLU A 302 -11.05 41.99 1.13
CA GLU A 302 -10.73 42.84 -0.04
C GLU A 302 -11.78 42.68 -1.16
N PHE A 303 -12.31 41.46 -1.36
CA PHE A 303 -13.37 41.23 -2.34
C PHE A 303 -14.61 42.08 -2.09
N PHE A 304 -15.08 42.16 -0.83
CA PHE A 304 -16.29 42.90 -0.46
C PHE A 304 -16.07 44.41 -0.32
N GLU A 305 -14.84 44.84 0.02
CA GLU A 305 -14.50 46.26 0.23
C GLU A 305 -14.75 47.13 -1.00
N GLU A 306 -14.55 46.59 -2.21
CA GLU A 306 -14.77 47.34 -3.45
C GLU A 306 -16.24 47.70 -3.74
N PHE A 307 -17.19 47.06 -3.05
CA PHE A 307 -18.63 47.27 -3.28
C PHE A 307 -19.28 48.24 -2.29
N VAL A 308 -18.51 48.78 -1.34
CA VAL A 308 -19.01 49.63 -0.26
C VAL A 308 -18.15 50.89 -0.15
N THR A 309 -18.78 52.05 0.05
CA THR A 309 -18.04 53.30 0.28
C THR A 309 -17.33 53.27 1.65
N PRO A 310 -16.08 53.80 1.77
CA PRO A 310 -15.26 53.69 2.98
C PRO A 310 -15.77 54.42 4.25
N GLU A 311 -16.95 55.05 4.20
CA GLU A 311 -17.39 56.05 5.18
C GLU A 311 -18.05 55.45 6.44
N ALA A 312 -18.19 54.13 6.53
CA ALA A 312 -18.92 53.48 7.62
C ALA A 312 -17.98 52.88 8.70
N ARG A 313 -18.38 53.01 9.97
CA ARG A 313 -17.70 52.41 11.15
C ARG A 313 -17.59 50.87 11.14
N MET A 314 -18.17 50.19 10.15
CA MET A 314 -18.21 48.72 10.05
C MET A 314 -17.61 48.25 8.72
N PRO A 315 -16.81 47.15 8.72
CA PRO A 315 -16.24 46.58 7.52
C PRO A 315 -17.28 46.19 6.46
N ALA A 316 -16.91 46.31 5.17
CA ALA A 316 -17.80 46.04 4.03
C ALA A 316 -18.39 44.62 4.04
N TYR A 317 -17.58 43.61 4.36
CA TYR A 317 -18.06 42.22 4.42
C TYR A 317 -19.17 42.04 5.45
N MET A 318 -19.14 42.72 6.61
CA MET A 318 -20.19 42.60 7.62
C MET A 318 -21.54 43.16 7.17
N ARG A 319 -21.53 44.12 6.23
CA ARG A 319 -22.74 44.74 5.68
C ARG A 319 -23.39 43.92 4.56
N LEU A 320 -22.56 43.22 3.78
CA LEU A 320 -22.98 42.49 2.57
C LEU A 320 -23.17 41.00 2.80
N THR A 321 -22.82 40.50 3.98
CA THR A 321 -22.95 39.08 4.36
C THR A 321 -23.71 38.95 5.67
N GLU A 322 -24.29 37.79 5.91
CA GLU A 322 -24.98 37.42 7.15
C GLU A 322 -24.28 36.21 7.78
N PRO A 323 -24.26 36.06 9.12
CA PRO A 323 -23.70 34.88 9.77
C PRO A 323 -24.46 33.62 9.36
N GLU A 324 -23.73 32.54 9.05
CA GLU A 324 -24.29 31.27 8.59
C GLU A 324 -25.13 30.59 9.69
N ASN A 325 -24.64 30.62 10.94
CA ASN A 325 -25.36 30.11 12.11
C ASN A 325 -25.42 31.18 13.22
N VAL A 326 -26.63 31.64 13.55
CA VAL A 326 -26.85 32.71 14.55
C VAL A 326 -26.61 32.24 16.00
N ARG A 327 -26.30 30.96 16.23
CA ARG A 327 -26.21 30.38 17.58
C ARG A 327 -24.91 30.71 18.34
N ARG A 328 -23.88 31.27 17.69
CA ARG A 328 -22.55 31.42 18.29
C ARG A 328 -21.97 32.84 18.06
N ASN A 329 -21.72 33.57 19.15
CA ASN A 329 -21.31 34.98 19.10
C ASN A 329 -19.97 35.24 18.37
N TYR A 330 -19.02 34.29 18.37
CA TYR A 330 -17.74 34.48 17.68
C TYR A 330 -17.86 34.42 16.15
N GLU A 331 -18.94 33.82 15.61
CA GLU A 331 -19.19 33.70 14.17
C GLU A 331 -19.69 35.02 13.55
N GLU A 332 -20.11 35.98 14.37
CA GLU A 332 -20.56 37.29 13.91
C GLU A 332 -19.42 38.12 13.29
N VAL A 333 -18.19 37.97 13.78
CA VAL A 333 -17.03 38.77 13.34
C VAL A 333 -16.18 38.02 12.31
N ASP A 334 -16.23 36.69 12.28
CA ASP A 334 -15.41 35.90 11.36
C ASP A 334 -15.94 35.93 9.92
N VAL A 335 -15.18 36.56 9.01
CA VAL A 335 -15.51 36.66 7.58
C VAL A 335 -15.72 35.31 6.88
N LEU A 336 -15.11 34.22 7.37
CA LEU A 336 -15.28 32.88 6.78
C LEU A 336 -16.62 32.23 7.15
N ARG A 337 -17.24 32.64 8.27
CA ARG A 337 -18.51 32.10 8.79
C ARG A 337 -19.72 32.96 8.40
N ARG A 338 -19.54 33.86 7.42
CA ARG A 338 -20.58 34.73 6.89
C ARG A 338 -20.77 34.51 5.40
N VAL A 339 -22.03 34.57 4.95
CA VAL A 339 -22.48 34.20 3.60
C VAL A 339 -23.27 35.36 2.99
N CYS A 340 -23.02 35.68 1.72
CA CYS A 340 -23.80 36.62 0.93
C CYS A 340 -25.03 35.91 0.31
N LYS A 341 -26.23 36.17 0.82
CA LYS A 341 -27.47 35.55 0.31
C LYS A 341 -28.08 36.28 -0.88
N GLN A 342 -27.81 37.58 -1.02
CA GLN A 342 -28.37 38.44 -2.07
C GLN A 342 -27.24 39.22 -2.75
N PRO A 343 -26.47 38.59 -3.66
CA PRO A 343 -25.39 39.25 -4.37
C PRO A 343 -25.93 40.20 -5.45
N SER A 344 -25.27 41.35 -5.65
CA SER A 344 -25.57 42.24 -6.77
C SER A 344 -24.97 41.73 -8.08
N ASP A 345 -25.47 42.23 -9.22
CA ASP A 345 -24.97 41.82 -10.55
C ASP A 345 -23.46 42.08 -10.72
N ALA A 346 -22.94 43.17 -10.15
CA ALA A 346 -21.51 43.47 -10.17
C ALA A 346 -20.70 42.47 -9.32
N MET A 347 -21.25 42.01 -8.19
CA MET A 347 -20.60 41.01 -7.34
C MET A 347 -20.58 39.63 -8.01
N MET A 348 -21.66 39.25 -8.68
CA MET A 348 -21.74 38.02 -9.48
C MET A 348 -20.74 38.05 -10.64
N ALA A 349 -20.68 39.15 -11.39
CA ALA A 349 -19.73 39.34 -12.48
C ALA A 349 -18.27 39.23 -12.01
N LYS A 350 -17.92 39.84 -10.88
CA LYS A 350 -16.57 39.78 -10.31
C LYS A 350 -16.22 38.39 -9.78
N ALA A 351 -17.13 37.72 -9.05
CA ALA A 351 -16.91 36.36 -8.57
C ALA A 351 -16.63 35.39 -9.72
N ILE A 352 -17.35 35.53 -10.84
CA ILE A 352 -17.09 34.71 -12.04
C ILE A 352 -15.79 35.08 -12.72
N ALA A 353 -15.40 36.36 -12.73
CA ALA A 353 -14.09 36.75 -13.22
C ALA A 353 -12.97 36.06 -12.42
N TYR A 354 -13.10 35.93 -11.10
CA TYR A 354 -12.12 35.22 -10.25
C TYR A 354 -12.06 33.74 -10.63
N TYR A 355 -13.23 33.10 -10.78
CA TYR A 355 -13.33 31.70 -11.18
C TYR A 355 -12.72 31.43 -12.57
N ARG A 356 -13.16 32.18 -13.58
CA ARG A 356 -12.72 32.03 -14.98
C ARG A 356 -11.23 32.28 -15.14
N VAL A 357 -10.71 33.39 -14.61
CA VAL A 357 -9.28 33.72 -14.73
C VAL A 357 -8.42 32.66 -14.06
N CYS A 358 -8.81 32.19 -12.87
CA CYS A 358 -8.10 31.15 -12.13
C CYS A 358 -8.10 29.82 -12.89
N TYR A 359 -9.26 29.35 -13.33
CA TYR A 359 -9.37 28.06 -14.02
C TYR A 359 -8.78 28.08 -15.44
N GLU A 360 -8.96 29.17 -16.21
CA GLU A 360 -8.33 29.33 -17.53
C GLU A 360 -6.81 29.37 -17.43
N ASN A 361 -6.26 29.99 -16.39
CA ASN A 361 -4.82 29.98 -16.13
C ASN A 361 -4.35 28.57 -15.73
N ALA A 362 -5.07 27.89 -14.84
CA ALA A 362 -4.76 26.52 -14.45
C ALA A 362 -4.87 25.50 -15.59
N MET A 363 -5.70 25.78 -16.62
CA MET A 363 -5.75 24.97 -17.85
C MET A 363 -4.52 25.18 -18.76
N LYS A 364 -3.90 26.37 -18.74
CA LYS A 364 -2.78 26.74 -19.62
C LYS A 364 -1.41 26.51 -18.96
N GLY A 365 -1.32 26.66 -17.64
CA GLY A 365 -0.07 26.56 -16.87
C GLY A 365 0.19 25.18 -16.27
N SER A 366 1.45 24.92 -15.89
CA SER A 366 1.81 23.73 -15.10
C SER A 366 1.56 23.90 -13.60
N ASP A 367 1.56 25.15 -13.10
CA ASP A 367 1.28 25.47 -11.69
C ASP A 367 -0.23 25.60 -11.47
N ARG A 368 -0.87 24.52 -11.01
CA ARG A 368 -2.31 24.46 -10.76
C ARG A 368 -2.62 24.95 -9.34
N LYS A 369 -3.10 26.19 -9.24
CA LYS A 369 -3.62 26.78 -8.00
C LYS A 369 -5.07 27.22 -8.24
N LEU A 370 -6.00 26.61 -7.53
CA LEU A 370 -7.44 26.72 -7.74
C LEU A 370 -8.17 27.42 -6.59
N SER A 371 -7.55 27.56 -5.41
CA SER A 371 -8.27 28.05 -4.23
C SER A 371 -8.72 29.50 -4.33
N PHE A 372 -8.01 30.34 -5.09
CA PHE A 372 -8.37 31.75 -5.32
C PHE A 372 -9.79 31.90 -5.89
N ALA A 373 -10.19 31.02 -6.80
CA ALA A 373 -11.52 31.05 -7.40
C ALA A 373 -12.65 30.95 -6.36
N TRP A 374 -12.39 30.28 -5.24
CA TRP A 374 -13.41 29.94 -4.26
C TRP A 374 -13.57 31.00 -3.17
N ILE A 375 -12.80 32.09 -3.20
CA ILE A 375 -12.89 33.19 -2.21
C ILE A 375 -14.34 33.70 -2.04
N ALA A 376 -15.12 33.72 -3.14
CA ALA A 376 -16.53 34.08 -3.16
C ALA A 376 -17.45 32.88 -3.45
N TYR A 377 -17.19 31.73 -2.80
CA TYR A 377 -17.92 30.46 -3.01
C TYR A 377 -19.44 30.60 -2.88
N ASP A 378 -19.89 31.46 -1.97
CA ASP A 378 -21.28 31.76 -1.68
C ASP A 378 -21.99 32.42 -2.88
N ILE A 379 -21.32 33.37 -3.52
CA ILE A 379 -21.83 34.06 -4.71
C ILE A 379 -21.81 33.13 -5.91
N LEU A 380 -20.75 32.32 -6.07
CA LEU A 380 -20.68 31.31 -7.14
C LEU A 380 -21.81 30.27 -7.00
N ASN A 381 -22.12 29.83 -5.78
CA ASN A 381 -23.24 28.94 -5.51
C ASN A 381 -24.59 29.57 -5.87
N PHE A 382 -24.78 30.87 -5.59
CA PHE A 382 -25.98 31.59 -5.99
C PHE A 382 -26.14 31.66 -7.51
N VAL A 383 -25.08 32.03 -8.24
CA VAL A 383 -25.09 32.07 -9.72
C VAL A 383 -25.41 30.69 -10.30
N ARG A 384 -24.72 29.66 -9.82
CA ARG A 384 -24.97 28.29 -10.27
C ARG A 384 -26.41 27.86 -10.00
N GLY A 385 -26.95 28.18 -8.83
CA GLY A 385 -28.34 27.90 -8.48
C GLY A 385 -29.34 28.59 -9.41
N LYS A 386 -29.11 29.86 -9.73
CA LYS A 386 -29.94 30.62 -10.68
C LYS A 386 -29.92 30.00 -12.08
N ASN A 387 -28.73 29.70 -12.60
CA ASN A 387 -28.58 29.11 -13.93
C ASN A 387 -29.19 27.69 -14.01
N ILE A 388 -29.17 26.92 -12.92
CA ILE A 388 -29.84 25.61 -12.85
C ILE A 388 -31.36 25.76 -12.95
N MET A 389 -31.95 26.78 -12.31
CA MET A 389 -33.41 27.01 -12.35
C MET A 389 -33.89 27.46 -13.74
N GLU A 390 -33.01 28.07 -14.53
CA GLU A 390 -33.30 28.52 -15.89
C GLU A 390 -33.13 27.40 -16.95
N MET A 391 -32.47 26.29 -16.59
CA MET A 391 -32.27 25.15 -17.51
C MET A 391 -33.46 24.19 -17.51
N GLU A 392 -33.99 23.88 -18.71
CA GLU A 392 -35.05 22.87 -18.89
C GLU A 392 -34.60 21.44 -18.57
N ASN A 393 -33.31 21.12 -18.71
CA ASN A 393 -32.75 19.80 -18.46
C ASN A 393 -31.53 19.91 -17.52
N VAL A 394 -31.74 19.66 -16.22
CA VAL A 394 -30.65 19.66 -15.24
C VAL A 394 -29.80 18.38 -15.41
N PRO A 395 -28.50 18.49 -15.73
CA PRO A 395 -27.64 17.32 -15.78
C PRO A 395 -27.47 16.72 -14.38
N VAL A 396 -28.03 15.53 -14.16
CA VAL A 396 -27.81 14.76 -12.92
C VAL A 396 -26.34 14.36 -12.87
N ARG A 397 -25.54 15.06 -12.07
CA ARG A 397 -24.13 14.72 -11.86
C ARG A 397 -24.04 13.35 -11.19
N ARG A 398 -23.44 12.39 -11.91
CA ARG A 398 -23.13 11.06 -11.38
C ARG A 398 -21.93 11.17 -10.43
N LEU A 399 -21.77 10.18 -9.54
CA LEU A 399 -20.53 10.08 -8.77
C LEU A 399 -19.34 10.02 -9.73
N PRO A 400 -18.24 10.75 -9.46
CA PRO A 400 -17.15 10.96 -10.41
C PRO A 400 -16.58 9.65 -10.99
N GLN A 401 -16.48 8.60 -10.19
CA GLN A 401 -15.97 7.29 -10.60
C GLN A 401 -16.83 6.62 -11.68
N PHE A 402 -18.16 6.78 -11.65
CA PHE A 402 -19.02 6.23 -12.70
C PHE A 402 -18.91 7.04 -13.98
N GLN A 403 -18.81 8.37 -13.86
CA GLN A 403 -18.65 9.25 -15.02
C GLN A 403 -17.33 8.99 -15.74
N ALA A 404 -16.21 8.87 -14.99
CA ALA A 404 -14.91 8.56 -15.55
C ALA A 404 -14.90 7.24 -16.34
N ILE A 405 -15.52 6.18 -15.80
CA ILE A 405 -15.60 4.88 -16.49
C ILE A 405 -16.50 4.97 -17.73
N ARG A 406 -17.59 5.72 -17.67
CA ARG A 406 -18.47 5.94 -18.81
C ARG A 406 -17.73 6.60 -19.96
N ASP A 407 -17.05 7.71 -19.66
CA ASP A 407 -16.33 8.50 -20.65
C ASP A 407 -15.18 7.70 -21.25
N HIS A 408 -14.40 7.02 -20.39
CA HIS A 408 -13.33 6.12 -20.82
C HIS A 408 -13.85 4.98 -21.70
N ARG A 409 -14.93 4.29 -21.29
CA ARG A 409 -15.54 3.20 -22.08
C ARG A 409 -15.93 3.69 -23.47
N ASN A 410 -16.61 4.83 -23.53
CA ASN A 410 -17.12 5.36 -24.78
C ASN A 410 -15.98 5.82 -25.69
N ALA A 411 -14.95 6.48 -25.15
CA ALA A 411 -13.75 6.87 -25.88
C ALA A 411 -13.00 5.64 -26.41
N PHE A 412 -12.71 4.66 -25.56
CA PHE A 412 -11.96 3.45 -25.93
C PHE A 412 -12.64 2.63 -27.03
N ILE A 413 -13.95 2.44 -26.94
CA ILE A 413 -14.73 1.71 -27.96
C ILE A 413 -14.77 2.49 -29.27
N THR A 414 -14.90 3.82 -29.21
CA THR A 414 -14.93 4.67 -30.41
C THR A 414 -13.57 4.67 -31.11
N ASP A 415 -12.48 4.76 -30.36
CA ASP A 415 -11.11 4.65 -30.88
C ASP A 415 -10.85 3.31 -31.57
N ASP A 416 -11.30 2.20 -30.97
CA ASP A 416 -11.11 0.88 -31.56
C ASP A 416 -11.94 0.67 -32.83
N LYS A 417 -13.16 1.22 -32.89
CA LYS A 417 -14.00 1.19 -34.10
C LYS A 417 -13.35 1.92 -35.27
N ASN A 418 -12.57 2.97 -35.00
CA ASN A 418 -11.86 3.74 -36.03
C ASN A 418 -10.61 3.02 -36.58
N ARG A 419 -10.18 1.90 -35.97
CA ARG A 419 -9.03 1.11 -36.45
C ARG A 419 -9.44 0.13 -37.55
N ALA A 420 -8.63 0.01 -38.60
CA ALA A 420 -8.85 -0.90 -39.74
C ALA A 420 -9.04 -2.38 -39.35
N LYS A 421 -8.53 -2.80 -38.17
CA LYS A 421 -8.80 -4.09 -37.54
C LYS A 421 -9.37 -3.87 -36.14
N SER A 422 -10.67 -3.52 -36.05
CA SER A 422 -11.35 -3.35 -34.76
C SER A 422 -11.30 -4.63 -33.93
N LYS A 423 -10.69 -4.55 -32.74
CA LYS A 423 -10.65 -5.63 -31.75
C LYS A 423 -12.04 -5.88 -31.17
N TYR A 424 -12.87 -4.84 -31.03
CA TYR A 424 -14.26 -4.95 -30.62
C TYR A 424 -15.05 -5.86 -31.56
N SER A 425 -14.93 -5.65 -32.88
CA SER A 425 -15.61 -6.49 -33.87
C SER A 425 -15.11 -7.94 -33.83
N GLN A 426 -13.82 -8.16 -33.57
CA GLN A 426 -13.26 -9.51 -33.39
C GLN A 426 -13.79 -10.18 -32.12
N PHE A 427 -13.90 -9.44 -31.02
CA PHE A 427 -14.45 -9.92 -29.77
C PHE A 427 -15.92 -10.36 -29.92
N ILE A 428 -16.75 -9.56 -30.59
CA ILE A 428 -18.16 -9.91 -30.87
C ILE A 428 -18.26 -11.21 -31.66
N ARG A 429 -17.36 -11.43 -32.63
CA ARG A 429 -17.33 -12.67 -33.43
C ARG A 429 -17.03 -13.92 -32.59
N ARG A 430 -16.41 -13.79 -31.40
CA ARG A 430 -16.12 -14.92 -30.51
C ARG A 430 -17.37 -15.53 -29.87
N PHE A 431 -18.47 -14.78 -29.82
CA PHE A 431 -19.76 -15.27 -29.33
C PHE A 431 -20.45 -16.21 -30.33
N ASN A 432 -20.05 -16.19 -31.60
CA ASN A 432 -20.64 -17.06 -32.60
C ASN A 432 -20.15 -18.51 -32.40
N SER A 433 -21.10 -19.45 -32.50
CA SER A 433 -20.89 -20.89 -32.26
C SER A 433 -20.13 -21.61 -33.37
N VAL A 434 -19.94 -20.98 -34.53
CA VAL A 434 -19.20 -21.54 -35.67
C VAL A 434 -17.74 -21.15 -35.54
N GLY A 435 -16.88 -22.11 -35.18
CA GLY A 435 -15.42 -21.91 -35.14
C GLY A 435 -14.86 -21.49 -36.49
N LYS A 436 -13.65 -20.90 -36.52
CA LYS A 436 -12.88 -20.78 -37.76
C LYS A 436 -12.68 -22.19 -38.33
N VAL A 437 -12.70 -22.31 -39.66
CA VAL A 437 -12.43 -23.59 -40.35
C VAL A 437 -11.08 -24.13 -39.86
N GLY A 438 -11.10 -25.20 -39.05
CA GLY A 438 -9.90 -25.87 -38.53
C GLY A 438 -9.69 -25.91 -37.00
N GLU A 439 -10.49 -25.23 -36.16
CA GLU A 439 -10.33 -25.30 -34.69
C GLU A 439 -11.28 -26.32 -34.02
N SER A 440 -10.72 -27.30 -33.30
CA SER A 440 -11.47 -28.24 -32.46
C SER A 440 -11.80 -27.61 -31.10
N LEU A 441 -12.97 -26.97 -30.98
CA LEU A 441 -13.47 -26.41 -29.70
C LEU A 441 -13.86 -27.52 -28.72
N THR A 442 -13.53 -27.35 -27.44
CA THR A 442 -13.97 -28.28 -26.38
C THR A 442 -15.47 -28.15 -26.10
N GLN A 443 -16.14 -29.23 -25.69
CA GLN A 443 -17.58 -29.19 -25.36
C GLN A 443 -17.91 -28.15 -24.27
N GLN A 444 -17.00 -27.93 -23.32
CA GLN A 444 -17.14 -26.89 -22.29
C GLN A 444 -17.10 -25.47 -22.85
N GLU A 445 -16.24 -25.20 -23.84
CA GLU A 445 -16.17 -23.89 -24.51
C GLU A 445 -17.45 -23.58 -25.29
N ILE A 446 -18.01 -24.58 -25.97
CA ILE A 446 -19.28 -24.45 -26.70
C ILE A 446 -20.41 -24.12 -25.71
N GLN A 447 -20.47 -24.84 -24.59
CA GLN A 447 -21.46 -24.60 -23.54
C GLN A 447 -21.32 -23.19 -22.94
N ALA A 448 -20.10 -22.76 -22.63
CA ALA A 448 -19.85 -21.43 -22.07
C ALA A 448 -20.23 -20.31 -23.06
N LYS A 449 -19.88 -20.44 -24.35
CA LYS A 449 -20.26 -19.48 -25.40
C LYS A 449 -21.77 -19.35 -25.55
N ASN A 450 -22.50 -20.47 -25.52
CA ASN A 450 -23.97 -20.47 -25.61
C ASN A 450 -24.62 -19.74 -24.43
N ILE A 451 -24.11 -19.95 -23.21
CA ILE A 451 -24.57 -19.24 -22.02
C ILE A 451 -24.34 -17.73 -22.19
N ILE A 452 -23.11 -17.32 -22.53
CA ILE A 452 -22.77 -15.90 -22.66
C ILE A 452 -23.63 -15.25 -23.76
N LEU A 453 -23.83 -15.92 -24.89
CA LEU A 453 -24.68 -15.43 -25.97
C LEU A 453 -26.13 -15.21 -25.52
N LYS A 454 -26.71 -16.12 -24.71
CA LYS A 454 -28.06 -15.95 -24.14
C LYS A 454 -28.15 -14.66 -23.29
N TYR A 455 -27.16 -14.41 -22.45
CA TYR A 455 -27.12 -13.21 -21.60
C TYR A 455 -26.91 -11.91 -22.41
N VAL A 456 -26.07 -11.94 -23.46
CA VAL A 456 -25.82 -10.78 -24.33
C VAL A 456 -27.04 -10.47 -25.21
N GLN A 457 -27.78 -11.48 -25.67
CA GLN A 457 -29.01 -11.28 -26.45
C GLN A 457 -30.17 -10.74 -25.60
N HIS A 458 -30.25 -11.14 -24.33
CA HIS A 458 -31.25 -10.65 -23.39
C HIS A 458 -30.94 -9.23 -22.88
N ASN A 459 -29.66 -8.94 -22.63
CA ASN A 459 -29.19 -7.66 -22.09
C ASN A 459 -28.40 -6.90 -23.16
N MET A 460 -29.10 -6.04 -23.90
CA MET A 460 -28.47 -5.24 -24.95
C MET A 460 -27.39 -4.33 -24.33
N GLU A 461 -26.26 -4.19 -25.01
CA GLU A 461 -25.08 -3.39 -24.63
C GLU A 461 -24.13 -4.04 -23.60
N LEU A 462 -24.47 -5.21 -23.03
CA LEU A 462 -23.59 -5.96 -22.12
C LEU A 462 -22.22 -6.27 -22.74
N GLN A 463 -22.19 -6.51 -24.06
CA GLN A 463 -20.98 -6.77 -24.82
C GLN A 463 -19.91 -5.67 -24.69
N LYS A 464 -20.32 -4.41 -24.43
CA LYS A 464 -19.38 -3.29 -24.22
C LYS A 464 -18.59 -3.45 -22.92
N CYS A 465 -19.27 -3.84 -21.84
CA CYS A 465 -18.64 -4.09 -20.53
C CYS A 465 -17.72 -5.32 -20.60
N LEU A 466 -18.20 -6.41 -21.23
CA LEU A 466 -17.40 -7.63 -21.41
C LEU A 466 -16.12 -7.37 -22.22
N PHE A 467 -16.20 -6.54 -23.26
CA PHE A 467 -15.04 -6.19 -24.09
C PHE A 467 -13.97 -5.42 -23.33
N ILE A 468 -14.38 -4.46 -22.49
CA ILE A 468 -13.43 -3.67 -21.69
C ILE A 468 -12.68 -4.56 -20.71
N ILE A 469 -13.40 -5.44 -20.02
CA ILE A 469 -12.79 -6.32 -19.02
C ILE A 469 -11.89 -7.38 -19.69
N ASP A 470 -12.28 -7.91 -20.87
CA ASP A 470 -11.40 -8.78 -21.68
C ASP A 470 -10.13 -8.04 -22.14
N SER A 471 -10.28 -6.80 -22.63
CA SER A 471 -9.14 -5.98 -23.07
C SER A 471 -8.19 -5.68 -21.91
N TRP A 472 -8.72 -5.33 -20.73
CA TRP A 472 -7.96 -5.12 -19.51
C TRP A 472 -7.16 -6.37 -19.11
N ALA A 473 -7.83 -7.53 -19.08
CA ALA A 473 -7.18 -8.78 -18.69
C ALA A 473 -6.04 -9.17 -19.65
N ARG A 474 -6.16 -8.87 -20.94
CA ARG A 474 -5.09 -9.08 -21.93
C ARG A 474 -3.91 -8.13 -21.72
N VAL A 475 -4.17 -6.85 -21.45
CA VAL A 475 -3.08 -5.87 -21.20
C VAL A 475 -2.30 -6.23 -19.95
N LYS A 476 -2.99 -6.70 -18.90
CA LYS A 476 -2.36 -7.20 -17.66
C LYS A 476 -1.70 -8.58 -17.82
N GLY A 477 -1.79 -9.20 -19.00
CA GLY A 477 -1.22 -10.53 -19.27
C GLY A 477 -1.91 -11.66 -18.50
N LEU A 478 -3.13 -11.45 -18.01
CA LEU A 478 -3.90 -12.45 -17.25
C LEU A 478 -4.50 -13.53 -18.15
N ILE A 479 -4.70 -13.22 -19.43
CA ILE A 479 -5.30 -14.11 -20.45
C ILE A 479 -4.48 -14.02 -21.73
N CYS A 480 -4.19 -15.17 -22.34
CA CYS A 480 -3.56 -15.28 -23.64
C CYS A 480 -4.27 -16.35 -24.47
N ASP A 481 -4.72 -16.01 -25.69
CA ASP A 481 -5.36 -16.96 -26.61
C ASP A 481 -4.45 -17.25 -27.83
N SER A 482 -4.79 -18.28 -28.62
CA SER A 482 -4.11 -18.65 -29.88
C SER A 482 -3.98 -17.48 -30.86
N ASP A 483 -5.02 -16.65 -30.96
CA ASP A 483 -5.05 -15.45 -31.79
C ASP A 483 -3.97 -14.42 -31.37
N ASP A 484 -3.68 -14.28 -30.07
CA ASP A 484 -2.69 -13.31 -29.56
C ASP A 484 -1.26 -13.77 -29.88
N LEU A 485 -0.99 -15.09 -29.80
CA LEU A 485 0.30 -15.69 -30.18
C LEU A 485 0.62 -15.50 -31.67
N THR A 486 -0.40 -15.41 -32.53
CA THR A 486 -0.24 -15.14 -33.97
C THR A 486 -0.02 -13.66 -34.29
N ALA A 487 -0.37 -12.74 -33.39
CA ALA A 487 -0.20 -11.30 -33.57
C ALA A 487 1.23 -10.81 -33.24
N CYS A 488 2.04 -11.62 -32.55
CA CYS A 488 3.41 -11.30 -32.15
C CYS A 488 4.37 -11.33 -33.35
N ARG A 489 5.11 -10.22 -33.55
CA ARG A 489 6.13 -10.11 -34.60
C ARG A 489 7.54 -10.55 -34.15
N ASN A 490 7.81 -10.57 -32.83
CA ASN A 490 9.14 -10.86 -32.26
C ASN A 490 9.15 -12.17 -31.44
N ASN A 491 10.20 -12.98 -31.59
CA ASN A 491 10.35 -14.26 -30.86
C ASN A 491 10.43 -14.09 -29.33
N THR A 492 11.08 -13.03 -28.84
CA THR A 492 11.18 -12.74 -27.40
C THR A 492 9.83 -12.34 -26.77
N GLN A 493 8.96 -11.66 -27.54
CA GLN A 493 7.59 -11.35 -27.08
C GLN A 493 6.72 -12.61 -27.05
N ARG A 494 6.92 -13.51 -28.02
CA ARG A 494 6.21 -14.78 -28.12
C ARG A 494 6.59 -15.72 -26.96
N GLU A 495 7.87 -15.83 -26.62
CA GLU A 495 8.33 -16.60 -25.45
C GLU A 495 7.78 -16.03 -24.13
N LYS A 496 7.81 -14.70 -23.94
CA LYS A 496 7.21 -14.05 -22.75
C LYS A 496 5.70 -14.33 -22.62
N LEU A 497 4.97 -14.31 -23.73
CA LEU A 497 3.53 -14.63 -23.76
C LEU A 497 3.25 -16.12 -23.53
N LEU A 498 4.14 -17.02 -23.95
CA LEU A 498 4.03 -18.45 -23.68
C LEU A 498 4.28 -18.77 -22.19
N THR A 499 5.21 -18.07 -21.55
CA THR A 499 5.43 -18.18 -20.10
C THR A 499 4.25 -17.62 -19.30
N SER A 500 3.62 -16.51 -19.71
CA SER A 500 2.40 -16.01 -19.06
C SER A 500 1.17 -16.89 -19.35
N ALA A 501 1.08 -17.47 -20.54
CA ALA A 501 -0.01 -18.38 -20.92
C ALA A 501 0.02 -19.67 -20.08
N THR A 502 1.21 -20.17 -19.74
CA THR A 502 1.39 -21.34 -18.87
C THR A 502 1.06 -21.06 -17.40
N GLU A 503 1.09 -19.80 -16.96
CA GLU A 503 0.64 -19.37 -15.63
C GLU A 503 -0.85 -19.02 -15.58
N SER A 504 -1.48 -18.64 -16.70
CA SER A 504 -2.89 -18.28 -16.76
C SER A 504 -3.81 -19.52 -16.75
N SER A 505 -4.49 -19.75 -15.63
CA SER A 505 -5.46 -20.85 -15.46
C SER A 505 -6.84 -20.56 -16.08
N LEU A 506 -7.25 -19.28 -16.11
CA LEU A 506 -8.57 -18.84 -16.53
C LEU A 506 -8.58 -18.35 -17.99
N LYS A 507 -9.50 -18.91 -18.79
CA LYS A 507 -9.80 -18.45 -20.15
C LYS A 507 -10.79 -17.27 -20.19
N TRP A 508 -10.86 -16.56 -21.33
CA TRP A 508 -11.73 -15.38 -21.52
C TRP A 508 -13.21 -15.59 -21.17
N TYR A 509 -13.76 -16.77 -21.45
CA TYR A 509 -15.16 -17.06 -21.16
C TYR A 509 -15.42 -17.26 -19.66
N HIS A 510 -14.44 -17.69 -18.86
CA HIS A 510 -14.58 -17.76 -17.40
C HIS A 510 -14.70 -16.34 -16.82
N LEU A 511 -13.91 -15.39 -17.33
CA LEU A 511 -13.98 -13.99 -16.94
C LEU A 511 -15.35 -13.38 -17.28
N ALA A 512 -15.85 -13.63 -18.49
CA ALA A 512 -17.19 -13.20 -18.91
C ALA A 512 -18.30 -13.80 -18.02
N LEU A 513 -18.19 -15.07 -17.66
CA LEU A 513 -19.14 -15.72 -16.75
C LEU A 513 -19.06 -15.16 -15.32
N MET A 514 -17.87 -14.82 -14.82
CA MET A 514 -17.73 -14.17 -13.50
C MET A 514 -18.48 -12.82 -13.46
N ILE A 515 -18.39 -12.02 -14.53
CA ILE A 515 -19.13 -10.75 -14.63
C ILE A 515 -20.65 -11.01 -14.56
N ILE A 516 -21.13 -12.02 -15.28
CA ILE A 516 -22.55 -12.42 -15.23
C ILE A 516 -22.93 -12.91 -13.83
N MET A 517 -22.07 -13.67 -13.15
CA MET A 517 -22.32 -14.12 -11.77
C MET A 517 -22.36 -12.96 -10.77
N VAL A 518 -21.52 -11.93 -10.95
CA VAL A 518 -21.54 -10.70 -10.14
C VAL A 518 -22.84 -9.93 -10.39
N ALA A 519 -23.24 -9.75 -11.65
CA ALA A 519 -24.47 -9.05 -12.02
C ALA A 519 -25.74 -9.72 -11.45
N THR A 520 -25.74 -11.06 -11.41
CA THR A 520 -26.84 -11.90 -10.91
C THR A 520 -26.75 -12.22 -9.41
N LYS A 521 -25.71 -11.74 -8.71
CA LYS A 521 -25.38 -12.04 -7.30
C LYS A 521 -25.19 -13.54 -6.97
N LYS A 522 -24.80 -14.35 -7.96
CA LYS A 522 -24.54 -15.80 -7.78
C LYS A 522 -23.14 -16.13 -7.26
N LEU A 523 -22.20 -15.18 -7.24
CA LEU A 523 -20.81 -15.36 -6.78
C LEU A 523 -20.58 -15.01 -5.29
N GLY A 524 -21.64 -14.94 -4.49
CA GLY A 524 -21.60 -14.57 -3.07
C GLY A 524 -22.45 -13.33 -2.77
N THR A 525 -23.00 -13.29 -1.56
CA THR A 525 -23.78 -12.17 -1.03
C THR A 525 -22.87 -10.97 -0.78
N LEU A 526 -23.17 -9.84 -1.43
CA LEU A 526 -22.70 -8.51 -1.02
C LEU A 526 -23.18 -8.26 0.42
N MET A 527 -22.35 -8.53 1.42
CA MET A 527 -22.58 -8.10 2.80
C MET A 527 -22.00 -6.69 2.95
N ASP A 528 -22.84 -5.69 2.72
CA ASP A 528 -22.78 -4.42 3.43
C ASP A 528 -24.10 -4.34 4.20
N GLU A 529 -24.09 -4.63 5.51
CA GLU A 529 -25.29 -4.64 6.37
C GLU A 529 -26.01 -3.28 6.43
N LYS A 530 -25.38 -2.20 5.94
CA LYS A 530 -25.99 -0.86 5.85
C LYS A 530 -26.44 -0.45 4.44
N GLN A 531 -26.25 -1.27 3.41
CA GLN A 531 -26.79 -1.05 2.05
C GLN A 531 -27.89 -2.05 1.64
N GLY A 532 -28.41 -2.81 2.61
CA GLY A 532 -29.51 -3.76 2.40
C GLY A 532 -30.81 -3.14 1.86
N GLN A 533 -30.97 -1.81 1.93
CA GLN A 533 -32.19 -1.13 1.47
C GLN A 533 -32.19 -0.71 -0.01
N SER A 534 -31.06 -0.81 -0.74
CA SER A 534 -31.02 -0.40 -2.16
C SER A 534 -30.34 -1.39 -3.12
N GLY A 535 -30.09 -2.62 -2.66
CA GLY A 535 -29.37 -3.66 -3.42
C GLY A 535 -30.18 -4.34 -4.52
N SER A 536 -30.73 -3.61 -5.49
CA SER A 536 -31.32 -4.21 -6.70
C SER A 536 -30.26 -5.03 -7.46
N LYS A 537 -30.65 -6.21 -7.96
CA LYS A 537 -29.85 -6.95 -8.98
C LYS A 537 -29.71 -6.04 -10.20
N ILE A 538 -28.55 -6.05 -10.89
CA ILE A 538 -28.39 -5.25 -12.12
C ILE A 538 -29.28 -5.83 -13.23
N PHE A 539 -29.31 -7.15 -13.35
CA PHE A 539 -30.29 -7.89 -14.15
C PHE A 539 -30.54 -9.28 -13.54
N GLU A 540 -31.64 -9.91 -13.95
CA GLU A 540 -32.06 -11.22 -13.43
C GLU A 540 -31.23 -12.39 -13.99
N ALA A 541 -31.16 -13.48 -13.21
CA ALA A 541 -30.48 -14.69 -13.65
C ALA A 541 -31.37 -15.46 -14.61
N ILE A 542 -30.88 -15.69 -15.82
CA ILE A 542 -31.59 -16.47 -16.84
C ILE A 542 -31.41 -17.96 -16.52
N HIS A 543 -32.50 -18.69 -16.31
CA HIS A 543 -32.48 -20.14 -16.16
C HIS A 543 -32.39 -20.83 -17.54
N LEU A 544 -31.67 -21.96 -17.60
CA LEU A 544 -31.44 -22.71 -18.84
C LEU A 544 -32.74 -23.34 -19.39
N SER A 545 -33.79 -23.45 -18.58
CA SER A 545 -35.11 -24.01 -18.91
C SER A 545 -36.08 -23.04 -19.57
N ASP A 546 -35.87 -21.73 -19.46
CA ASP A 546 -36.87 -20.76 -19.89
C ASP A 546 -36.71 -20.50 -21.40
N ASN A 547 -37.70 -20.98 -22.14
CA ASN A 547 -37.92 -20.77 -23.58
C ASN A 547 -38.89 -19.60 -23.84
N ASP A 548 -39.20 -18.80 -22.83
CA ASP A 548 -40.30 -17.84 -22.91
C ASP A 548 -39.82 -16.43 -23.26
N LEU A 549 -40.49 -15.85 -24.28
CA LEU A 549 -40.63 -14.43 -24.62
C LEU A 549 -39.47 -13.51 -24.19
N ILE A 550 -38.54 -13.27 -25.12
CA ILE A 550 -37.36 -12.42 -24.94
C ILE A 550 -37.76 -10.96 -24.67
N ILE A 551 -38.00 -10.59 -23.41
CA ILE A 551 -38.04 -9.19 -22.99
C ILE A 551 -36.60 -8.68 -23.02
N LYS A 552 -36.23 -8.01 -24.11
CA LYS A 552 -34.90 -7.42 -24.26
C LYS A 552 -34.76 -6.24 -23.30
N GLN A 553 -33.96 -6.40 -22.25
CA GLN A 553 -33.59 -5.29 -21.38
C GLN A 553 -32.44 -4.53 -22.03
N LYS A 554 -32.63 -3.22 -22.28
CA LYS A 554 -31.54 -2.34 -22.71
C LYS A 554 -30.83 -1.81 -21.47
N LEU A 555 -29.59 -2.25 -21.24
CA LEU A 555 -28.79 -1.74 -20.13
C LEU A 555 -28.46 -0.26 -20.39
N THR A 556 -28.69 0.57 -19.38
CA THR A 556 -28.27 1.98 -19.45
C THR A 556 -26.76 2.08 -19.23
N ASP A 557 -26.16 3.22 -19.60
CA ASP A 557 -24.75 3.47 -19.27
C ASP A 557 -24.50 3.33 -17.76
N ALA A 558 -25.45 3.75 -16.92
CA ALA A 558 -25.31 3.65 -15.47
C ALA A 558 -25.25 2.19 -14.99
N ASP A 559 -26.01 1.29 -15.61
CA ASP A 559 -25.97 -0.14 -15.29
C ASP A 559 -24.62 -0.77 -15.68
N LEU A 560 -24.06 -0.38 -16.83
CA LEU A 560 -22.75 -0.83 -17.29
C LEU A 560 -21.61 -0.27 -16.41
N ASP A 561 -21.70 0.99 -16.00
CA ASP A 561 -20.75 1.62 -15.08
C ASP A 561 -20.77 0.88 -13.73
N ARG A 562 -21.97 0.66 -13.17
CA ARG A 562 -22.18 -0.07 -11.91
C ARG A 562 -21.64 -1.49 -11.99
N LEU A 563 -21.88 -2.18 -13.10
CA LEU A 563 -21.38 -3.54 -13.31
C LEU A 563 -19.85 -3.58 -13.34
N THR A 564 -19.23 -2.66 -14.06
CA THR A 564 -17.76 -2.59 -14.20
C THR A 564 -17.09 -2.32 -12.85
N ILE A 565 -17.57 -1.33 -12.08
CA ILE A 565 -17.03 -1.04 -10.74
C ILE A 565 -17.29 -2.21 -9.78
N SER A 566 -18.50 -2.77 -9.79
CA SER A 566 -18.85 -3.88 -8.89
C SER A 566 -17.98 -5.11 -9.16
N PHE A 567 -17.63 -5.35 -10.43
CA PHE A 567 -16.74 -6.43 -10.82
C PHE A 567 -15.32 -6.23 -10.26
N PHE A 568 -14.72 -5.04 -10.47
CA PHE A 568 -13.39 -4.75 -9.92
C PHE A 568 -13.38 -4.72 -8.40
N ARG A 569 -14.40 -4.13 -7.76
CA ARG A 569 -14.60 -4.17 -6.30
C ARG A 569 -14.66 -5.60 -5.79
N PHE A 570 -15.41 -6.48 -6.46
CA PHE A 570 -15.54 -7.88 -6.07
C PHE A 570 -14.17 -8.58 -6.13
N LEU A 571 -13.45 -8.44 -7.25
CA LEU A 571 -12.12 -9.04 -7.40
C LEU A 571 -11.11 -8.50 -6.38
N SER A 572 -11.23 -7.23 -5.96
CA SER A 572 -10.34 -6.63 -4.95
C SER A 572 -10.71 -7.00 -3.51
N THR A 573 -11.82 -7.71 -3.28
CA THR A 573 -12.25 -8.05 -1.92
C THR A 573 -11.41 -9.13 -1.25
N ARG A 574 -11.42 -9.12 0.09
CA ARG A 574 -10.86 -10.19 0.90
C ARG A 574 -11.66 -11.49 0.75
N GLU A 575 -12.99 -11.42 0.55
CA GLU A 575 -13.82 -12.60 0.31
C GLU A 575 -13.36 -13.36 -0.93
N PHE A 576 -13.20 -12.66 -2.07
CA PHE A 576 -12.76 -13.27 -3.33
C PHE A 576 -11.38 -13.94 -3.19
N ARG A 577 -10.46 -13.28 -2.48
CA ARG A 577 -9.13 -13.83 -2.19
C ARG A 577 -9.17 -15.07 -1.30
N ARG A 578 -10.09 -15.11 -0.33
CA ARG A 578 -10.23 -16.22 0.64
C ARG A 578 -11.09 -17.38 0.11
N LEU A 579 -11.66 -17.27 -1.10
CA LEU A 579 -12.39 -18.37 -1.73
C LEU A 579 -11.54 -19.64 -1.73
N ARG A 580 -12.13 -20.74 -1.26
CA ARG A 580 -11.49 -22.07 -1.30
C ARG A 580 -11.56 -22.66 -2.71
N VAL A 581 -12.66 -22.41 -3.40
CA VAL A 581 -13.00 -22.95 -4.72
C VAL A 581 -13.78 -21.89 -5.50
N LEU A 582 -13.47 -21.72 -6.78
CA LEU A 582 -14.26 -20.93 -7.71
C LEU A 582 -15.09 -21.88 -8.60
N ASN A 583 -16.41 -21.80 -8.52
CA ASN A 583 -17.33 -22.76 -9.13
C ASN A 583 -18.36 -22.04 -10.03
N PHE A 584 -18.53 -22.53 -11.26
CA PHE A 584 -19.45 -21.98 -12.26
C PHE A 584 -20.77 -22.79 -12.41
N SER A 585 -20.99 -23.79 -11.56
CA SER A 585 -22.18 -24.67 -11.60
C SER A 585 -23.51 -23.92 -11.46
N SER A 586 -23.54 -22.78 -10.76
CA SER A 586 -24.74 -21.94 -10.59
C SER A 586 -25.27 -21.32 -11.90
N ILE A 587 -24.44 -21.30 -12.94
CA ILE A 587 -24.79 -20.86 -14.30
C ILE A 587 -24.84 -22.07 -15.28
N GLY A 588 -24.55 -23.28 -14.79
CA GLY A 588 -24.63 -24.53 -15.55
C GLY A 588 -23.33 -24.98 -16.19
N LEU A 589 -22.18 -24.35 -15.88
CA LEU A 589 -20.87 -24.79 -16.38
C LEU A 589 -20.14 -25.66 -15.34
N LYS A 590 -19.65 -26.83 -15.75
CA LYS A 590 -18.87 -27.75 -14.90
C LYS A 590 -17.38 -27.38 -14.87
N SER A 591 -17.06 -26.12 -14.57
CA SER A 591 -15.69 -25.65 -14.34
C SER A 591 -15.48 -25.33 -12.86
N VAL A 592 -14.42 -25.87 -12.28
CA VAL A 592 -14.07 -25.72 -10.86
C VAL A 592 -12.57 -25.43 -10.78
N PHE A 593 -12.20 -24.35 -10.12
CA PHE A 593 -10.81 -23.94 -9.90
C PHE A 593 -10.46 -24.03 -8.42
N MET A 594 -9.20 -24.34 -8.12
CA MET A 594 -8.69 -24.46 -6.76
C MET A 594 -7.91 -23.22 -6.34
N ARG A 595 -7.88 -22.95 -5.02
CA ARG A 595 -7.23 -21.76 -4.46
C ARG A 595 -5.81 -21.56 -4.99
N GLY A 596 -5.54 -20.35 -5.49
CA GLY A 596 -4.24 -19.95 -6.04
C GLY A 596 -4.35 -19.51 -7.50
N GLU A 597 -5.18 -20.23 -8.27
CA GLU A 597 -5.29 -20.09 -9.73
C GLU A 597 -5.80 -18.71 -10.19
N TRP A 598 -6.59 -18.01 -9.37
CA TRP A 598 -7.13 -16.67 -9.65
C TRP A 598 -6.51 -15.56 -8.80
N LEU A 599 -5.47 -15.83 -7.98
CA LEU A 599 -4.89 -14.78 -7.11
C LEU A 599 -4.24 -13.65 -7.91
N VAL A 600 -3.70 -13.94 -9.09
CA VAL A 600 -3.13 -12.94 -10.01
C VAL A 600 -4.21 -11.92 -10.44
N TYR A 601 -5.46 -12.37 -10.56
CA TYR A 601 -6.61 -11.50 -10.88
C TYR A 601 -6.96 -10.59 -9.71
N HIS A 602 -6.88 -11.07 -8.47
CA HIS A 602 -7.09 -10.25 -7.28
C HIS A 602 -6.06 -9.12 -7.19
N THR A 603 -4.77 -9.43 -7.36
CA THR A 603 -3.70 -8.43 -7.29
C THR A 603 -3.86 -7.37 -8.38
N ALA A 604 -4.08 -7.79 -9.63
CA ALA A 604 -4.28 -6.87 -10.75
C ALA A 604 -5.55 -6.02 -10.58
N ALA A 605 -6.66 -6.62 -10.17
CA ALA A 605 -7.93 -5.90 -9.98
C ALA A 605 -7.89 -4.94 -8.79
N THR A 606 -7.14 -5.26 -7.73
CA THR A 606 -6.97 -4.36 -6.58
C THR A 606 -6.30 -3.05 -7.02
N GLN A 607 -5.24 -3.13 -7.82
CA GLN A 607 -4.58 -1.94 -8.38
C GLN A 607 -5.54 -1.14 -9.26
N THR A 608 -6.20 -1.79 -10.22
CA THR A 608 -7.13 -1.11 -11.14
C THR A 608 -8.32 -0.50 -10.40
N TYR A 609 -8.89 -1.20 -9.41
CA TYR A 609 -10.01 -0.72 -8.61
C TYR A 609 -9.63 0.55 -7.83
N TYR A 610 -8.51 0.53 -7.11
CA TYR A 610 -8.05 1.71 -6.37
C TYR A 610 -7.63 2.84 -7.30
N ASN A 611 -7.10 2.55 -8.50
CA ASN A 611 -6.77 3.58 -9.48
C ASN A 611 -8.02 4.29 -10.00
N ILE A 612 -9.08 3.53 -10.29
CA ILE A 612 -10.39 4.09 -10.66
C ILE A 612 -10.99 4.88 -9.50
N LEU A 613 -10.95 4.34 -8.28
CA LEU A 613 -11.59 4.94 -7.11
C LEU A 613 -10.90 6.23 -6.65
N LEU A 614 -9.57 6.23 -6.58
CA LEU A 614 -8.78 7.33 -6.03
C LEU A 614 -8.38 8.34 -7.11
N ASN A 615 -8.15 7.88 -8.35
CA ASN A 615 -7.57 8.71 -9.40
C ASN A 615 -8.55 9.01 -10.53
N LEU A 616 -9.74 8.40 -10.51
CA LEU A 616 -10.78 8.55 -11.55
C LEU A 616 -10.27 8.21 -12.96
N ARG A 617 -9.33 7.26 -13.06
CA ARG A 617 -8.67 6.90 -14.31
C ARG A 617 -8.60 5.39 -14.50
N PHE A 618 -8.56 5.00 -15.77
CA PHE A 618 -8.42 3.61 -16.20
C PHE A 618 -7.18 3.48 -17.12
N ASP A 619 -6.01 3.79 -16.54
CA ASP A 619 -4.71 3.91 -17.23
C ASP A 619 -4.30 2.64 -18.01
N GLU A 620 -4.79 1.47 -17.60
CA GLU A 620 -4.48 0.19 -18.24
C GLU A 620 -4.96 0.11 -19.70
N LEU A 621 -5.96 0.92 -20.08
CA LEU A 621 -6.55 0.91 -21.41
C LEU A 621 -6.44 2.32 -22.03
N PRO A 622 -5.27 2.67 -22.60
CA PRO A 622 -5.04 4.04 -23.05
C PRO A 622 -5.95 4.42 -24.22
N THR A 623 -6.51 5.62 -24.12
CA THR A 623 -7.38 6.25 -25.14
C THR A 623 -6.61 7.27 -25.98
N SER A 624 -7.14 7.60 -27.16
CA SER A 624 -6.57 8.61 -28.06
C SER A 624 -6.65 10.02 -27.48
N THR A 625 -7.61 10.25 -26.59
CA THR A 625 -7.88 11.51 -25.87
C THR A 625 -6.89 11.80 -24.73
N GLU A 626 -6.07 10.82 -24.32
CA GLU A 626 -5.05 11.03 -23.27
C GLU A 626 -3.86 11.84 -23.79
N SER A 627 -3.40 12.79 -22.95
CA SER A 627 -2.28 13.67 -23.29
C SER A 627 -0.96 12.89 -23.40
N ILE A 628 0.00 13.42 -24.15
CA ILE A 628 1.34 12.80 -24.30
C ILE A 628 2.10 12.78 -22.96
N ALA A 629 1.84 13.76 -22.07
CA ALA A 629 2.40 13.80 -20.72
C ALA A 629 1.89 12.63 -19.84
N ASP A 630 0.62 12.26 -19.99
CA ASP A 630 0.03 11.10 -19.29
C ASP A 630 0.68 9.78 -19.73
N LYS A 631 1.15 9.68 -20.98
CA LYS A 631 1.84 8.49 -21.50
C LYS A 631 3.30 8.38 -21.02
N GLN A 632 3.99 9.50 -20.78
CA GLN A 632 5.37 9.50 -20.26
C GLN A 632 5.46 9.19 -18.77
N SER A 633 4.37 9.42 -18.01
CA SER A 633 4.24 9.15 -16.58
C SER A 633 4.14 7.65 -16.21
N ILE A 634 4.19 6.73 -17.18
CA ILE A 634 4.04 5.29 -16.97
C ILE A 634 5.36 4.64 -16.48
N HIS A 635 6.52 5.22 -16.80
CA HIS A 635 7.82 4.66 -16.45
C HIS A 635 8.58 5.56 -15.48
N ARG A 636 8.89 5.01 -14.30
CA ARG A 636 9.60 5.69 -13.22
C ARG A 636 10.97 5.05 -12.99
N GLU A 637 11.86 5.83 -12.38
CA GLU A 637 13.09 5.31 -11.80
C GLU A 637 12.77 4.71 -10.44
N GLY A 638 13.16 3.45 -10.23
CA GLY A 638 12.97 2.75 -8.97
C GLY A 638 14.12 3.03 -8.01
N ASP A 639 13.86 2.93 -6.71
CA ASP A 639 14.90 3.08 -5.69
C ASP A 639 16.07 2.11 -5.93
N PRO A 640 17.32 2.50 -5.61
CA PRO A 640 18.47 1.62 -5.73
C PRO A 640 18.30 0.34 -4.90
N ILE A 641 18.47 -0.81 -5.56
CA ILE A 641 18.40 -2.13 -4.93
C ILE A 641 19.83 -2.59 -4.58
N LEU A 642 20.07 -2.87 -3.30
CA LEU A 642 21.37 -3.40 -2.83
C LEU A 642 21.34 -4.93 -2.84
N LEU A 643 22.19 -5.54 -3.68
CA LEU A 643 22.36 -6.98 -3.78
C LEU A 643 23.71 -7.41 -3.20
N GLU A 644 23.72 -8.46 -2.39
CA GLU A 644 24.94 -9.11 -1.91
C GLU A 644 25.16 -10.41 -2.69
N ILE A 645 26.31 -10.50 -3.37
CA ILE A 645 26.64 -11.61 -4.27
C ILE A 645 28.09 -12.09 -4.07
N PRO A 646 28.43 -13.34 -4.41
CA PRO A 646 29.81 -13.84 -4.33
C PRO A 646 30.79 -13.05 -5.21
N PHE A 647 32.04 -12.87 -4.76
CA PHE A 647 33.05 -12.03 -5.45
C PHE A 647 33.42 -12.49 -6.86
N GLU A 648 33.32 -13.79 -7.15
CA GLU A 648 33.77 -14.38 -8.42
C GLU A 648 32.74 -14.22 -9.56
N THR A 649 31.74 -13.36 -9.39
CA THR A 649 30.61 -13.23 -10.32
C THR A 649 30.87 -12.18 -11.40
N ASN A 650 30.65 -12.54 -12.68
CA ASN A 650 30.60 -11.58 -13.78
C ASN A 650 29.30 -10.75 -13.71
N ILE A 651 29.44 -9.44 -13.46
CA ILE A 651 28.32 -8.50 -13.31
C ILE A 651 27.47 -8.42 -14.58
N GLU A 652 28.10 -8.34 -15.75
CA GLU A 652 27.37 -8.18 -17.01
C GLU A 652 26.48 -9.40 -17.26
N LYS A 653 26.98 -10.61 -16.95
CA LYS A 653 26.19 -11.84 -17.02
C LYS A 653 24.99 -11.79 -16.06
N LEU A 654 25.20 -11.33 -14.83
CA LEU A 654 24.14 -11.17 -13.83
C LEU A 654 23.09 -10.13 -14.25
N LEU A 655 23.53 -8.95 -14.71
CA LEU A 655 22.65 -7.88 -15.18
C LEU A 655 21.86 -8.31 -16.42
N ASN A 656 22.46 -9.06 -17.35
CA ASN A 656 21.75 -9.60 -18.50
C ASN A 656 20.67 -10.60 -18.08
N GLN A 657 20.95 -11.48 -17.12
CA GLN A 657 19.93 -12.38 -16.55
C GLN A 657 18.79 -11.61 -15.85
N LEU A 658 19.10 -10.54 -15.12
CA LEU A 658 18.07 -9.67 -14.53
C LEU A 658 17.23 -8.97 -15.60
N ARG A 659 17.83 -8.53 -16.71
CA ARG A 659 17.11 -7.93 -17.85
C ARG A 659 16.21 -8.92 -18.57
N GLU A 660 16.62 -10.18 -18.70
CA GLU A 660 15.81 -11.24 -19.31
C GLU A 660 14.59 -11.60 -18.46
N LYS A 661 14.78 -11.73 -17.15
CA LYS A 661 13.75 -12.15 -16.20
C LYS A 661 12.84 -11.03 -15.70
N SER A 662 13.20 -9.76 -15.92
CA SER A 662 12.42 -8.60 -15.50
C SER A 662 11.55 -8.01 -16.62
N ARG A 663 10.49 -7.31 -16.21
CA ARG A 663 9.65 -6.47 -17.07
C ARG A 663 10.13 -5.00 -17.09
N CYS A 664 11.19 -4.66 -16.36
CA CYS A 664 11.75 -3.32 -16.36
C CYS A 664 12.28 -2.93 -17.75
N VAL A 665 12.14 -1.66 -18.09
CA VAL A 665 12.61 -1.09 -19.37
C VAL A 665 14.13 -1.03 -19.39
N GLN A 666 14.74 -0.66 -18.27
CA GLN A 666 16.18 -0.55 -18.13
C GLN A 666 16.61 -1.06 -16.75
N ILE A 667 17.72 -1.80 -16.73
CA ILE A 667 18.40 -2.22 -15.51
C ILE A 667 19.88 -1.97 -15.71
N ASP A 668 20.48 -1.28 -14.75
CA ASP A 668 21.92 -1.01 -14.70
C ASP A 668 22.46 -1.31 -13.29
N GLY A 669 23.77 -1.48 -13.15
CA GLY A 669 24.33 -1.73 -11.82
C GLY A 669 25.85 -1.65 -11.75
N ARG A 670 26.35 -1.40 -10.53
CA ARG A 670 27.78 -1.25 -10.24
C ARG A 670 28.16 -1.88 -8.92
N PHE A 671 29.41 -2.33 -8.79
CA PHE A 671 29.95 -2.73 -7.49
C PHE A 671 30.13 -1.52 -6.57
N ASP A 672 29.80 -1.72 -5.30
CA ASP A 672 30.18 -0.81 -4.23
C ASP A 672 31.63 -1.09 -3.83
N THR A 673 32.56 -0.26 -4.31
CA THR A 673 34.00 -0.41 -4.05
C THR A 673 34.36 -0.19 -2.59
N ARG A 674 33.47 0.43 -1.79
CA ARG A 674 33.69 0.71 -0.37
C ARG A 674 33.34 -0.48 0.52
N PHE A 675 32.59 -1.47 0.01
CA PHE A 675 32.13 -2.61 0.78
C PHE A 675 32.87 -3.89 0.39
N LYS A 676 33.77 -4.36 1.27
CA LYS A 676 34.47 -5.64 1.12
C LYS A 676 34.41 -6.43 2.43
N LYS A 677 33.53 -7.45 2.50
CA LYS A 677 33.53 -8.48 3.56
C LYS A 677 34.11 -9.78 3.00
N LYS A 678 34.72 -10.65 3.82
CA LYS A 678 35.28 -11.93 3.34
C LYS A 678 34.16 -12.81 2.75
N GLY A 679 34.25 -13.15 1.45
CA GLY A 679 33.39 -14.13 0.79
C GLY A 679 32.27 -13.59 -0.12
N TYR A 680 31.88 -12.32 -0.02
CA TYR A 680 30.85 -11.71 -0.88
C TYR A 680 31.03 -10.19 -1.03
N GLY A 681 30.60 -9.65 -2.17
CA GLY A 681 30.59 -8.23 -2.52
C GLY A 681 29.17 -7.67 -2.63
N ARG A 682 29.08 -6.34 -2.79
CA ARG A 682 27.80 -5.62 -2.90
C ARG A 682 27.65 -4.93 -4.25
N ILE A 683 26.51 -5.13 -4.90
CA ILE A 683 26.12 -4.46 -6.13
C ILE A 683 24.95 -3.53 -5.84
N ILE A 684 25.01 -2.31 -6.39
CA ILE A 684 23.90 -1.38 -6.44
C ILE A 684 23.24 -1.53 -7.82
N VAL A 685 21.98 -1.93 -7.86
CA VAL A 685 21.18 -2.09 -9.07
C VAL A 685 20.17 -0.95 -9.17
N LEU A 686 20.19 -0.25 -10.29
CA LEU A 686 19.24 0.79 -10.66
C LEU A 686 18.27 0.22 -11.69
N SER A 687 17.00 0.59 -11.58
CA SER A 687 15.96 0.09 -12.48
C SER A 687 15.03 1.21 -12.92
N ARG A 688 14.56 1.14 -14.16
CA ARG A 688 13.53 2.04 -14.71
C ARG A 688 12.43 1.19 -15.34
N GLY A 689 11.18 1.44 -14.99
CA GLY A 689 10.06 0.62 -15.44
C GLY A 689 8.72 1.11 -14.90
N THR A 690 7.66 0.33 -15.15
CA THR A 690 6.39 0.53 -14.44
C THR A 690 6.57 0.18 -12.96
N THR A 691 5.74 0.73 -12.08
CA THR A 691 5.79 0.43 -10.64
C THR A 691 5.66 -1.08 -10.37
N GLU A 692 4.80 -1.76 -11.12
CA GLU A 692 4.65 -3.22 -11.10
C GLU A 692 5.95 -3.95 -11.44
N ALA A 693 6.61 -3.57 -12.55
CA ALA A 693 7.85 -4.20 -12.97
C ALA A 693 9.00 -4.01 -11.96
N ILE A 694 9.07 -2.82 -11.36
CA ILE A 694 10.06 -2.50 -10.32
C ILE A 694 9.80 -3.34 -9.06
N ASN A 695 8.53 -3.48 -8.65
CA ASN A 695 8.19 -4.27 -7.47
C ASN A 695 8.36 -5.77 -7.70
N GLU A 696 8.04 -6.29 -8.89
CA GLU A 696 8.37 -7.66 -9.30
C GLU A 696 9.89 -7.89 -9.22
N LEU A 697 10.71 -6.93 -9.66
CA LEU A 697 12.16 -7.02 -9.55
C LEU A 697 12.64 -6.99 -8.08
N LYS A 698 12.05 -6.15 -7.22
CA LYS A 698 12.34 -6.12 -5.77
C LYS A 698 11.98 -7.45 -5.10
N ASP A 699 10.84 -8.04 -5.43
CA ASP A 699 10.41 -9.33 -4.86
C ASP A 699 11.23 -10.50 -5.43
N PHE A 700 11.66 -10.43 -6.69
CA PHE A 700 12.57 -11.41 -7.29
C PHE A 700 13.96 -11.37 -6.66
N THR A 701 14.47 -10.19 -6.32
CA THR A 701 15.82 -10.00 -5.76
C THR A 701 15.90 -10.17 -4.24
N THR A 702 14.77 -10.31 -3.55
CA THR A 702 14.73 -10.60 -2.12
C THR A 702 14.63 -12.10 -1.83
N ILE A 703 15.25 -12.52 -0.74
CA ILE A 703 15.15 -13.90 -0.22
C ILE A 703 14.19 -13.91 0.96
N LYS A 704 13.26 -14.86 0.97
CA LYS A 704 12.38 -15.11 2.09
C LYS A 704 13.11 -15.93 3.15
N LEU A 705 13.19 -15.40 4.37
CA LEU A 705 13.78 -16.12 5.50
C LEU A 705 12.75 -17.04 6.17
N PRO A 706 13.14 -18.28 6.55
CA PRO A 706 12.33 -19.12 7.42
C PRO A 706 12.07 -18.44 8.77
N ARG A 707 10.97 -18.80 9.43
CA ARG A 707 10.66 -18.33 10.79
C ARG A 707 11.60 -19.03 11.77
N TYR A 708 12.11 -18.27 12.75
CA TYR A 708 12.93 -18.78 13.85
C TYR A 708 14.20 -19.51 13.38
N LEU A 709 15.09 -18.83 12.65
CA LEU A 709 16.47 -19.31 12.48
C LEU A 709 17.21 -19.16 13.81
N SER A 710 16.97 -20.05 14.77
CA SER A 710 17.55 -19.97 16.11
C SER A 710 18.85 -20.76 16.27
N SER A 711 19.46 -21.29 15.20
CA SER A 711 20.59 -22.21 15.36
C SER A 711 21.46 -22.32 14.10
N GLN A 712 22.25 -21.29 13.79
CA GLN A 712 23.38 -21.45 12.88
C GLN A 712 24.60 -20.74 13.45
N ASP A 713 25.66 -21.51 13.72
CA ASP A 713 26.95 -21.07 14.28
C ASP A 713 27.73 -20.06 13.40
N ARG A 714 27.11 -19.50 12.34
CA ARG A 714 27.78 -18.71 11.30
C ARG A 714 26.90 -17.60 10.75
N SER A 715 27.55 -16.53 10.28
CA SER A 715 26.91 -15.41 9.58
C SER A 715 26.09 -15.91 8.39
N ILE A 716 24.77 -15.74 8.49
CA ILE A 716 23.76 -16.16 7.50
C ILE A 716 23.95 -15.39 6.18
N SER A 717 24.52 -14.17 6.24
CA SER A 717 24.72 -13.30 5.08
C SER A 717 25.54 -13.93 3.95
N GLY A 718 26.56 -14.73 4.30
CA GLY A 718 27.35 -15.46 3.31
C GLY A 718 26.50 -16.44 2.51
N GLU A 719 25.76 -17.32 3.18
CA GLU A 719 24.91 -18.33 2.53
C GLU A 719 23.77 -17.71 1.73
N LEU A 720 23.15 -16.63 2.25
CA LEU A 720 22.11 -15.90 1.53
C LEU A 720 22.63 -15.26 0.24
N SER A 721 23.87 -14.77 0.21
CA SER A 721 24.47 -14.21 -1.01
C SER A 721 24.57 -15.26 -2.13
N TYR A 722 24.94 -16.50 -1.78
CA TYR A 722 24.97 -17.63 -2.72
C TYR A 722 23.55 -18.05 -3.14
N LEU A 723 22.59 -18.13 -2.21
CA LEU A 723 21.20 -18.45 -2.56
C LEU A 723 20.60 -17.41 -3.52
N LEU A 724 20.92 -16.13 -3.35
CA LEU A 724 20.47 -15.07 -4.25
C LEU A 724 21.07 -15.25 -5.64
N TYR A 725 22.38 -15.52 -5.69
CA TYR A 725 23.09 -15.78 -6.93
C TYR A 725 22.45 -16.97 -7.69
N PHE A 726 22.24 -18.10 -7.03
CA PHE A 726 21.63 -19.28 -7.66
C PHE A 726 20.19 -19.01 -8.12
N LYS A 727 19.40 -18.24 -7.35
CA LYS A 727 18.05 -17.82 -7.74
C LYS A 727 18.06 -16.98 -9.03
N ILE A 728 19.01 -16.06 -9.15
CA ILE A 728 19.12 -15.20 -10.35
C ILE A 728 19.61 -16.02 -11.55
N MET A 729 20.60 -16.88 -11.37
CA MET A 729 21.25 -17.64 -12.43
C MET A 729 20.50 -18.91 -12.87
N ASP A 730 19.48 -19.35 -12.12
CA ASP A 730 18.76 -20.62 -12.32
C ASP A 730 19.68 -21.87 -12.24
N GLU A 731 20.76 -21.75 -11.49
CA GLU A 731 21.74 -22.83 -11.29
C GLU A 731 21.41 -23.62 -10.01
N ARG A 732 21.55 -24.95 -10.04
CA ARG A 732 21.37 -25.79 -8.84
C ARG A 732 22.66 -25.87 -8.05
N PHE A 733 22.56 -25.67 -6.73
CA PHE A 733 23.69 -25.86 -5.82
C PHE A 733 24.18 -27.32 -5.85
N VAL A 734 25.43 -27.54 -6.25
CA VAL A 734 26.11 -28.83 -6.13
C VAL A 734 27.13 -28.73 -5.00
N LYS A 735 26.85 -29.39 -3.87
CA LYS A 735 27.79 -29.46 -2.75
C LYS A 735 28.95 -30.39 -3.12
N THR A 736 30.11 -29.85 -3.47
CA THR A 736 31.33 -30.66 -3.58
C THR A 736 31.78 -31.01 -2.16
N ILE A 737 31.46 -32.22 -1.70
CA ILE A 737 32.02 -32.73 -0.44
C ILE A 737 33.52 -32.93 -0.69
N GLN A 738 34.35 -32.01 -0.20
CA GLN A 738 35.80 -32.21 -0.17
C GLN A 738 36.09 -33.41 0.75
N GLY A 739 36.69 -34.45 0.18
CA GLY A 739 37.05 -35.66 0.88
C GLY A 739 37.94 -35.36 2.09
N THR A 740 37.64 -36.00 3.20
CA THR A 740 38.52 -36.13 4.37
C THR A 740 39.96 -36.43 3.93
N PRO A 741 40.98 -35.75 4.47
CA PRO A 741 42.37 -36.07 4.16
C PRO A 741 42.66 -37.50 4.62
N SER A 742 43.07 -38.35 3.69
CA SER A 742 43.57 -39.70 3.98
C SER A 742 44.75 -39.61 4.95
N GLN A 743 44.59 -40.17 6.15
CA GLN A 743 45.70 -40.39 7.07
C GLN A 743 46.79 -41.22 6.36
N GLY A 744 47.99 -40.66 6.28
CA GLY A 744 49.17 -41.36 5.77
C GLY A 744 49.54 -42.52 6.69
N ASN A 745 49.24 -43.74 6.26
CA ASN A 745 49.72 -44.95 6.93
C ASN A 745 51.16 -45.24 6.50
N ARG A 746 52.05 -45.23 7.50
CA ARG A 746 53.45 -45.64 7.41
C ARG A 746 53.56 -47.07 6.87
N LEU A 747 54.48 -47.24 5.92
CA LEU A 747 54.96 -48.51 5.39
C LEU A 747 55.44 -49.44 6.51
N ARG A 748 54.92 -50.69 6.52
CA ARG A 748 55.68 -51.88 6.93
C ARG A 748 55.38 -53.03 5.95
N PRO A 749 56.38 -53.80 5.51
CA PRO A 749 56.21 -54.79 4.46
C PRO A 749 55.81 -56.15 5.04
N ASN A 750 55.00 -56.93 4.31
CA ASN A 750 55.35 -58.31 3.95
C ASN A 750 54.28 -59.03 3.13
N ASN A 751 54.75 -59.63 2.04
CA ASN A 751 54.34 -60.88 1.40
C ASN A 751 53.06 -61.58 1.91
N LYS A 752 52.13 -61.87 0.99
CA LYS A 752 51.81 -63.24 0.54
C LYS A 752 50.78 -63.27 -0.61
N LYS A 753 51.07 -64.14 -1.57
CA LYS A 753 50.23 -64.61 -2.69
C LYS A 753 49.01 -65.39 -2.17
N GLY A 754 47.93 -65.44 -2.97
CA GLY A 754 47.08 -66.65 -3.02
C GLY A 754 45.56 -66.44 -3.15
N MET A 755 45.09 -66.42 -4.39
CA MET A 755 43.94 -67.16 -4.95
C MET A 755 42.66 -67.51 -4.12
N ASN A 756 41.54 -67.24 -4.81
CA ASN A 756 40.37 -68.10 -5.06
C ASN A 756 39.07 -68.02 -4.23
N LYS A 757 38.04 -67.52 -4.94
CA LYS A 757 36.74 -68.15 -5.33
C LYS A 757 35.60 -68.40 -4.31
N THR A 758 34.40 -68.04 -4.81
CA THR A 758 33.06 -68.67 -4.68
C THR A 758 32.33 -68.58 -3.33
N VAL A 759 31.19 -67.88 -3.20
CA VAL A 759 29.78 -68.09 -3.67
C VAL A 759 28.87 -68.62 -2.54
N ARG A 760 27.84 -67.82 -2.24
CA ARG A 760 26.50 -68.09 -1.64
C ARG A 760 26.40 -68.81 -0.29
N SER A 761 25.68 -68.20 0.66
CA SER A 761 24.25 -68.49 0.94
C SER A 761 23.72 -67.69 2.15
N VAL A 762 22.42 -67.42 2.12
CA VAL A 762 21.54 -66.68 3.06
C VAL A 762 20.90 -67.72 4.01
N PRO A 763 20.61 -67.46 5.32
CA PRO A 763 19.41 -66.72 5.72
C PRO A 763 19.33 -65.98 7.09
N ALA A 764 18.52 -64.90 7.06
CA ALA A 764 17.54 -64.38 8.03
C ALA A 764 17.90 -64.10 9.52
N ARG A 765 17.77 -62.84 9.95
CA ARG A 765 16.59 -62.24 10.66
C ARG A 765 16.91 -60.82 11.19
N LEU A 766 15.93 -59.90 11.01
CA LEU A 766 15.42 -58.80 11.88
C LEU A 766 16.40 -58.16 12.91
N ASN A 767 16.48 -56.84 13.15
CA ASN A 767 15.54 -55.73 12.95
C ASN A 767 16.24 -54.39 13.28
N ASN A 768 15.55 -53.28 12.95
CA ASN A 768 15.66 -51.92 13.50
C ASN A 768 16.54 -50.85 12.80
N ASN A 769 15.89 -50.21 11.83
CA ASN A 769 15.51 -48.78 11.84
C ASN A 769 16.59 -47.71 12.06
N ARG A 770 16.99 -47.07 10.95
CA ARG A 770 16.60 -45.67 10.61
C ARG A 770 17.17 -45.34 9.22
N ARG A 771 16.33 -45.38 8.18
CA ARG A 771 16.63 -44.82 6.86
C ARG A 771 16.01 -43.43 6.75
N PHE A 772 16.86 -42.44 6.48
CA PHE A 772 16.50 -41.21 5.80
C PHE A 772 15.72 -41.55 4.52
N ARG A 773 14.55 -40.93 4.33
CA ARG A 773 13.84 -40.89 3.06
C ARG A 773 13.90 -39.47 2.52
N GLU A 774 14.40 -39.39 1.30
CA GLU A 774 14.26 -38.27 0.37
C GLU A 774 12.78 -37.93 0.15
N TYR A 775 12.44 -36.65 0.17
CA TYR A 775 11.24 -36.06 -0.45
C TYR A 775 11.65 -34.65 -0.92
N GLY A 776 11.51 -34.25 -2.18
CA GLY A 776 10.44 -34.58 -3.12
C GLY A 776 9.34 -33.52 -2.97
N ALA A 777 9.30 -32.56 -3.88
CA ALA A 777 8.35 -31.45 -3.91
C ALA A 777 6.90 -31.93 -3.77
N VAL A 778 6.18 -31.45 -2.74
CA VAL A 778 4.73 -31.54 -2.66
C VAL A 778 4.18 -30.28 -1.96
N ASN A 779 3.60 -29.39 -2.78
CA ASN A 779 2.50 -28.52 -2.37
C ASN A 779 1.29 -29.42 -2.04
N ARG A 780 0.96 -29.62 -0.76
CA ARG A 780 -0.36 -30.02 -0.22
C ARG A 780 -0.22 -30.41 1.25
N ALA A 781 -0.76 -29.58 2.16
CA ALA A 781 -1.45 -30.00 3.39
C ALA A 781 -1.95 -28.75 4.14
N TYR A 782 -3.16 -28.30 3.80
CA TYR A 782 -4.05 -27.63 4.75
C TYR A 782 -5.14 -28.64 5.07
N GLY A 783 -5.29 -28.99 6.35
CA GLY A 783 -6.34 -29.89 6.82
C GLY A 783 -6.03 -30.38 8.23
N GLY A 784 -6.86 -29.97 9.19
CA GLY A 784 -6.88 -30.52 10.54
C GLY A 784 -6.57 -29.49 11.61
N TYR A 785 -7.59 -28.76 12.06
CA TYR A 785 -7.89 -28.44 13.47
C TYR A 785 -9.23 -27.70 13.49
N ASP A 786 -10.30 -28.45 13.22
CA ASP A 786 -11.69 -28.11 13.55
C ASP A 786 -12.34 -29.46 13.88
N ASP A 787 -12.40 -29.79 15.17
CA ASP A 787 -13.39 -30.66 15.83
C ASP A 787 -12.85 -31.15 17.19
N ILE A 788 -13.01 -30.35 18.25
CA ILE A 788 -13.28 -30.87 19.61
C ILE A 788 -14.28 -29.92 20.31
N TYR A 789 -15.56 -30.30 20.16
CA TYR A 789 -16.68 -30.21 21.11
C TYR A 789 -17.21 -28.85 21.62
N GLN A 790 -18.34 -28.46 21.00
CA GLN A 790 -19.55 -28.09 21.74
C GLN A 790 -19.89 -29.18 22.78
N ARG A 791 -19.93 -28.80 24.07
CA ARG A 791 -20.82 -29.36 25.12
C ARG A 791 -20.56 -28.58 26.40
N HIS A 792 -21.51 -27.72 26.79
CA HIS A 792 -22.01 -27.55 28.16
C HIS A 792 -22.97 -26.35 28.19
N THR A 793 -24.20 -26.61 27.77
CA THR A 793 -25.38 -25.88 28.24
C THR A 793 -26.10 -26.79 29.23
N ASN A 794 -26.03 -26.45 30.52
CA ASN A 794 -27.07 -26.60 31.55
C ASN A 794 -26.47 -26.48 32.96
N THR A 795 -27.25 -25.85 33.85
CA THR A 795 -27.03 -25.59 35.29
C THR A 795 -25.98 -24.51 35.58
N TYR A 796 -26.28 -23.36 36.20
CA TYR A 796 -27.13 -23.13 37.36
C TYR A 796 -27.97 -21.84 37.25
N SER A 797 -29.10 -21.92 37.96
CA SER A 797 -29.94 -20.84 38.51
C SER A 797 -29.17 -19.68 39.12
#